data_AF-A0A2W4SIT9-F1
#
_entry.id   AF-A0A2W4SIT9-F1
#
_cell.length_a   1.000
_cell.length_b   1.000
_cell.length_c   1.000
_cell.angle_alpha   90.00
_cell.angle_beta   90.00
_cell.angle_gamma   90.00
#
_symmetry.space_group_name_H-M   'P 1'
#
loop_
_entity.id
_entity.type
_entity.pdbx_description
1 polymer ?
#
loop_
_entity_poly.entity_id
_entity_poly.type
_entity_poly.pdbx_seq_one_letter_code
_entity_poly.pdbx_strand_id
1 'polypeptide(L)'
;MRAKLRTGARRYTHPRAAAVVLGCVSLAPLRRLLQRRRPSQLLVPDQPAQVGRPAHHPARDDGEHQRENGEAARHPLGTPVADQPDQRHQPDDRQDDGGQERELLVRLHGVVLHARQAPDHMLHRLAREVDHHTRERHQDEQAEADTQHVPAAHHEADRQEQRGDDDADHRNVVEHEVDLGRVHDVTPRRGAYRDEQPDAATPGRRRQPPSPLRLPGCLSTPATPGLRPCPGSNDEHRRTSAEAPPADAASSPHHRHTSCSAVPQPQKEIGPMASTEPLAGTAAVDRTWVEVADGVRITRAGWTDQAQRVLPADALALVARLHRELSGERKRLLELRRQRQAEWDAGAVPTYLDDPQTADARGDWRIPDLPPDLLRRRVEITGPISDPKMVINMLSRTEDGARADAAMLDFEDAMKPSWSNVVQGIENLIGAVDGSLTYIKPAQGGQPGKVYRIDPSDMPLLMVRVRGLHLDESNVLVDGEPVAAGLFDFALSAWHTARKLVEQGKTPKYYVPKCESHLEARWWNRLFSLVEDAVGLPVGTVRVTFLIETLPAAFECEEILYEIREHAAGLNVGRWDKIFSDIKVLKEHPDRVLADRGSISLNRPWMLNYALRLIRVCHRHGAFAMGGMAAFTPGRSPERRREQVRKVVEDKRFEAAIGHDGCWVSHPYFIGPALAAFPSDNQLGVIPGPEYDRPDLLPLPEGPRTLDGLRKNVRVGIAYLRGWNQDIGCIAWDDLMEDLATLEISRAQTWQWLRHGTVLDDGTRVDRALVERVFDEELARIRAELERDSGDASGDAAREEIRRFEEAAEDARHIFTEPVFRPFLTCRSDLAGTPEAERRRVLREEAART
;
A
#
# COMPACT_ATOMS: atom_id res chain seq x y z
N MET A 1 -55.46 -10.33 -15.63
CA MET A 1 -56.58 -11.21 -15.18
C MET A 1 -56.31 -11.60 -13.74
N ARG A 2 -57.25 -11.73 -12.78
CA ARG A 2 -58.60 -11.18 -12.52
C ARG A 2 -58.66 -11.07 -10.97
N ALA A 3 -58.62 -9.91 -10.32
CA ALA A 3 -59.70 -8.91 -10.14
C ALA A 3 -60.78 -9.29 -9.09
N LYS A 4 -60.92 -8.44 -8.04
CA LYS A 4 -61.91 -8.47 -6.92
C LYS A 4 -61.62 -9.55 -5.86
N LEU A 5 -61.94 -9.43 -4.56
CA LEU A 5 -62.68 -8.43 -3.73
C LEU A 5 -61.77 -8.03 -2.52
N ARG A 6 -61.81 -6.89 -1.80
CA ARG A 6 -62.87 -5.99 -1.28
C ARG A 6 -63.79 -6.65 -0.20
N THR A 7 -64.16 -6.07 0.95
CA THR A 7 -63.84 -4.77 1.60
C THR A 7 -64.32 -4.75 3.07
N GLY A 8 -63.55 -4.13 3.98
CA GLY A 8 -64.07 -3.46 5.19
C GLY A 8 -64.47 -4.32 6.42
N ALA A 9 -64.70 -3.74 7.61
CA ALA A 9 -64.49 -2.35 8.06
C ALA A 9 -64.51 -2.17 9.61
N ARG A 10 -64.08 -0.98 10.09
CA ARG A 10 -64.41 -0.28 11.37
C ARG A 10 -63.91 -0.82 12.73
N ARG A 11 -62.76 -0.26 13.15
CA ARG A 11 -62.48 0.55 14.38
C ARG A 11 -63.47 0.55 15.59
N TYR A 12 -62.87 0.49 16.80
CA TYR A 12 -63.33 0.93 18.15
C TYR A 12 -64.55 0.18 18.77
N THR A 13 -64.62 -0.17 20.08
CA THR A 13 -64.08 0.45 21.32
C THR A 13 -63.61 -0.55 22.42
N HIS A 14 -62.96 -0.03 23.49
CA HIS A 14 -62.55 -0.70 24.74
C HIS A 14 -63.72 -1.11 25.68
N PRO A 15 -63.53 -2.02 26.67
CA PRO A 15 -63.28 -1.57 28.07
C PRO A 15 -62.47 -2.50 29.03
N ARG A 16 -61.88 -1.88 30.08
CA ARG A 16 -61.46 -2.41 31.42
C ARG A 16 -60.28 -3.43 31.52
N ALA A 17 -59.66 -3.67 32.69
CA ALA A 17 -59.21 -2.82 33.85
C ALA A 17 -58.61 -3.72 34.99
N ALA A 18 -57.84 -3.14 35.93
CA ALA A 18 -57.18 -3.76 37.11
C ALA A 18 -56.04 -4.76 36.77
N ALA A 19 -54.80 -4.71 37.31
CA ALA A 19 -54.09 -3.87 38.29
C ALA A 19 -54.49 -3.92 39.78
N VAL A 20 -53.53 -4.33 40.64
CA VAL A 20 -53.17 -3.81 41.99
C VAL A 20 -51.90 -4.56 42.49
N VAL A 21 -50.74 -3.93 42.76
CA VAL A 21 -50.16 -3.46 44.07
C VAL A 21 -50.28 -4.49 45.22
N LEU A 22 -49.32 -4.81 46.11
CA LEU A 22 -48.12 -4.14 46.68
C LEU A 22 -46.81 -4.97 46.48
N GLY A 23 -45.62 -4.59 46.98
CA GLY A 23 -45.29 -3.47 47.88
C GLY A 23 -43.78 -3.13 47.99
N CYS A 24 -43.45 -2.13 48.81
CA CYS A 24 -42.15 -1.44 48.81
C CYS A 24 -41.54 -1.26 50.22
N VAL A 25 -40.22 -1.34 50.34
CA VAL A 25 -39.38 -0.71 51.38
C VAL A 25 -37.98 -0.42 50.77
N SER A 26 -37.17 0.56 51.17
CA SER A 26 -37.34 2.02 51.38
C SER A 26 -36.00 2.56 51.92
N LEU A 27 -35.45 3.61 51.28
CA LEU A 27 -34.44 4.56 51.79
C LEU A 27 -33.07 4.07 52.33
N ALA A 28 -32.04 4.85 52.00
CA ALA A 28 -30.71 4.87 52.64
C ALA A 28 -30.62 6.08 53.63
N PRO A 29 -29.47 6.52 54.19
CA PRO A 29 -28.12 5.92 54.29
C PRO A 29 -27.52 5.95 55.72
N LEU A 30 -26.30 5.42 55.96
CA LEU A 30 -25.29 6.08 56.84
C LEU A 30 -23.84 5.51 56.74
N ARG A 31 -22.93 6.13 57.50
CA ARG A 31 -21.45 5.99 57.52
C ARG A 31 -20.92 5.17 58.71
N ARG A 32 -19.76 4.53 58.50
CA ARG A 32 -18.64 4.22 59.46
C ARG A 32 -18.86 3.24 60.64
N LEU A 33 -17.96 2.25 60.75
CA LEU A 33 -17.10 1.84 61.90
C LEU A 33 -16.60 0.37 61.65
N LEU A 34 -15.36 -0.08 61.91
CA LEU A 34 -14.07 0.49 62.36
C LEU A 34 -12.97 0.11 61.32
N GLN A 35 -11.81 0.76 61.11
CA GLN A 35 -10.79 1.45 61.94
C GLN A 35 -9.85 0.57 62.81
N ARG A 36 -8.65 0.26 62.26
CA ARG A 36 -7.28 0.20 62.85
C ARG A 36 -6.36 -0.60 61.89
N ARG A 37 -5.08 -0.29 61.62
CA ARG A 37 -4.10 0.63 62.26
C ARG A 37 -3.27 1.46 61.25
N ARG A 38 -2.93 2.69 61.65
CA ARG A 38 -1.72 3.53 61.39
C ARG A 38 -0.86 3.32 60.11
N PRO A 39 -0.63 4.40 59.33
CA PRO A 39 0.66 4.69 58.68
C PRO A 39 1.58 5.54 59.61
N SER A 40 2.87 5.63 59.30
CA SER A 40 3.79 6.60 59.95
C SER A 40 5.10 6.83 59.19
N GLN A 41 5.28 8.06 58.67
CA GLN A 41 6.54 8.85 58.64
C GLN A 41 7.72 8.29 57.78
N LEU A 42 8.68 9.05 57.23
CA LEU A 42 9.08 10.49 57.22
C LEU A 42 9.37 10.89 55.73
N LEU A 43 9.61 12.13 55.28
CA LEU A 43 9.51 13.52 55.79
C LEU A 43 9.44 14.47 54.57
N VAL A 44 8.95 15.70 54.76
CA VAL A 44 9.18 16.86 53.87
C VAL A 44 9.73 18.01 54.71
N PRO A 45 10.77 18.73 54.26
CA PRO A 45 11.04 20.10 54.69
C PRO A 45 10.51 21.11 53.65
N ASP A 46 10.01 22.25 54.11
CA ASP A 46 9.40 23.31 53.29
C ASP A 46 9.77 24.70 53.85
N GLN A 47 9.71 25.74 53.00
CA GLN A 47 9.79 27.18 53.33
C GLN A 47 11.18 27.73 53.78
N PRO A 48 11.34 29.06 53.97
CA PRO A 48 11.31 30.04 52.87
C PRO A 48 12.39 31.15 52.98
N ALA A 49 12.45 32.06 52.00
CA ALA A 49 13.05 33.39 52.17
C ALA A 49 12.30 34.46 51.35
N GLN A 50 12.15 35.67 51.93
CA GLN A 50 11.66 36.88 51.27
C GLN A 50 12.75 37.98 51.34
N VAL A 51 12.43 39.16 50.76
CA VAL A 51 13.20 40.42 50.78
C VAL A 51 14.38 40.45 49.79
N GLY A 52 14.47 41.43 48.89
CA GLY A 52 13.54 42.54 48.63
C GLY A 52 13.95 43.42 47.43
N ARG A 53 13.11 44.41 47.09
CA ARG A 53 13.48 45.49 46.15
C ARG A 53 14.45 46.48 46.84
N PRO A 54 15.24 47.23 46.05
CA PRO A 54 14.83 48.61 45.80
C PRO A 54 14.84 48.99 44.31
N ALA A 55 14.39 50.20 44.01
CA ALA A 55 14.60 50.89 42.73
C ALA A 55 15.32 52.22 43.00
N HIS A 56 16.07 52.76 42.04
CA HIS A 56 16.10 54.19 41.67
C HIS A 56 17.13 54.51 40.55
N HIS A 57 16.80 55.55 39.77
CA HIS A 57 17.64 56.33 38.84
C HIS A 57 18.58 57.31 39.62
N PRO A 58 19.37 58.22 38.97
CA PRO A 58 20.11 58.15 37.69
C PRO A 58 21.54 58.79 37.75
N ALA A 59 22.36 58.60 36.70
CA ALA A 59 23.42 59.50 36.17
C ALA A 59 24.29 58.71 35.15
N ARG A 60 25.26 59.26 34.41
CA ARG A 60 25.41 60.43 33.50
C ARG A 60 26.92 60.49 33.17
N ASP A 61 27.26 60.94 31.95
CA ASP A 61 28.61 61.35 31.50
C ASP A 61 29.68 60.21 31.45
N ASP A 62 30.74 60.22 30.62
CA ASP A 62 31.35 61.31 29.83
C ASP A 62 32.15 60.83 28.59
N GLY A 63 32.48 61.73 27.64
CA GLY A 63 33.51 61.60 26.56
C GLY A 63 33.18 60.73 25.31
N GLU A 64 33.08 61.15 24.04
CA GLU A 64 33.69 62.19 23.14
C GLU A 64 34.96 61.81 22.33
N HIS A 65 34.96 62.28 21.05
CA HIS A 65 36.01 62.37 19.99
C HIS A 65 35.94 61.33 18.85
N GLN A 66 36.07 61.65 17.54
CA GLN A 66 36.10 62.90 16.73
C GLN A 66 35.59 62.51 15.29
N ARG A 67 34.73 63.30 14.58
CA ARG A 67 35.02 64.39 13.59
C ARG A 67 35.93 63.97 12.41
N GLU A 68 35.77 64.36 11.14
CA GLU A 68 34.79 65.16 10.34
C GLU A 68 35.07 64.83 8.81
N ASN A 69 34.40 65.27 7.73
CA ASN A 69 33.36 66.29 7.46
C ASN A 69 32.63 66.09 6.08
N GLY A 70 31.48 66.76 5.87
CA GLY A 70 31.05 67.38 4.59
C GLY A 70 30.41 66.52 3.47
N GLU A 71 29.58 67.07 2.56
CA GLU A 71 28.91 68.39 2.54
C GLU A 71 27.70 68.48 1.57
N ALA A 72 26.71 69.30 1.97
CA ALA A 72 25.83 70.15 1.13
C ALA A 72 24.71 69.56 0.22
N ALA A 73 23.80 70.45 -0.22
CA ALA A 73 22.52 70.12 -0.88
C ALA A 73 22.07 71.21 -1.89
N ARG A 74 21.13 70.90 -2.81
CA ARG A 74 20.03 71.77 -3.36
C ARG A 74 19.28 71.17 -4.58
N HIS A 75 17.99 71.48 -4.70
CA HIS A 75 17.16 71.48 -5.94
C HIS A 75 17.39 72.81 -6.75
N PRO A 76 16.77 73.11 -7.94
CA PRO A 76 15.64 72.47 -8.65
C PRO A 76 15.69 72.40 -10.23
N LEU A 77 14.62 71.83 -10.83
CA LEU A 77 13.92 72.17 -12.10
C LEU A 77 14.69 72.46 -13.43
N GLY A 78 14.23 71.84 -14.55
CA GLY A 78 14.47 72.35 -15.92
C GLY A 78 14.16 71.39 -17.10
N THR A 79 13.07 71.65 -17.84
CA THR A 79 12.77 71.20 -19.23
C THR A 79 12.83 72.44 -20.18
N PRO A 80 12.58 72.43 -21.53
CA PRO A 80 11.93 71.43 -22.42
C PRO A 80 12.50 71.31 -23.89
N VAL A 81 11.71 70.72 -24.80
CA VAL A 81 11.57 70.98 -26.28
C VAL A 81 12.10 69.94 -27.32
N ALA A 82 11.14 69.35 -28.06
CA ALA A 82 11.13 68.86 -29.47
C ALA A 82 12.11 67.74 -29.93
N ASP A 83 11.82 66.97 -31.00
CA ASP A 83 10.67 66.99 -31.94
C ASP A 83 10.22 65.57 -32.40
N GLN A 84 9.10 65.50 -33.14
CA GLN A 84 8.42 64.30 -33.70
C GLN A 84 8.84 64.01 -35.18
N PRO A 85 8.35 62.98 -35.93
CA PRO A 85 7.05 62.27 -35.81
C PRO A 85 6.96 60.75 -36.14
N ASP A 86 5.75 60.20 -35.89
CA ASP A 86 5.09 59.03 -36.54
C ASP A 86 5.74 57.61 -36.41
N GLN A 87 5.02 56.48 -36.33
CA GLN A 87 3.58 56.19 -36.55
C GLN A 87 2.92 55.40 -35.39
N ARG A 88 1.61 55.13 -35.53
CA ARG A 88 0.67 54.46 -34.60
C ARG A 88 0.77 52.92 -34.77
N HIS A 89 0.34 52.04 -33.85
CA HIS A 89 -0.94 51.98 -33.11
C HIS A 89 -0.83 51.29 -31.73
N GLN A 90 -1.89 51.40 -30.93
CA GLN A 90 -2.08 50.74 -29.63
C GLN A 90 -2.36 49.23 -29.76
N PRO A 91 -1.95 48.40 -28.78
CA PRO A 91 -2.70 47.20 -28.39
C PRO A 91 -3.91 47.58 -27.52
N ASP A 92 -4.97 46.77 -27.58
CA ASP A 92 -6.26 47.01 -26.93
C ASP A 92 -6.39 46.28 -25.58
N ASP A 93 -7.21 46.78 -24.67
CA ASP A 93 -7.44 46.18 -23.35
C ASP A 93 -8.24 44.86 -23.47
N ARG A 94 -7.79 43.80 -22.79
CA ARG A 94 -8.63 42.63 -22.50
C ARG A 94 -8.45 42.19 -21.05
N GLN A 95 -9.59 41.92 -20.41
CA GLN A 95 -9.73 41.84 -18.96
C GLN A 95 -9.47 40.43 -18.42
N ASP A 96 -9.21 40.36 -17.11
CA ASP A 96 -8.94 39.13 -16.36
C ASP A 96 -10.25 38.45 -15.89
N ASP A 97 -10.72 37.46 -16.65
CA ASP A 97 -11.86 36.62 -16.28
C ASP A 97 -11.50 35.51 -15.26
N GLY A 98 -10.21 35.21 -15.05
CA GLY A 98 -9.77 34.08 -14.22
C GLY A 98 -10.05 34.24 -12.72
N GLY A 99 -10.16 35.48 -12.25
CA GLY A 99 -10.52 35.78 -10.86
C GLY A 99 -12.00 35.56 -10.54
N GLN A 100 -12.92 35.89 -11.46
CA GLN A 100 -14.35 35.96 -11.15
C GLN A 100 -15.03 34.58 -11.11
N GLU A 101 -14.65 33.65 -11.99
CA GLU A 101 -15.18 32.27 -11.93
C GLU A 101 -14.83 31.58 -10.61
N ARG A 102 -13.62 31.79 -10.08
CA ARG A 102 -13.20 31.24 -8.79
C ARG A 102 -14.02 31.80 -7.62
N GLU A 103 -14.28 33.11 -7.59
CA GLU A 103 -15.11 33.68 -6.53
C GLU A 103 -16.58 33.21 -6.65
N LEU A 104 -17.09 33.08 -7.88
CA LEU A 104 -18.45 32.59 -8.15
C LEU A 104 -18.63 31.13 -7.68
N LEU A 105 -17.66 30.25 -7.95
CA LEU A 105 -17.64 28.86 -7.49
C LEU A 105 -17.60 28.73 -5.97
N VAL A 106 -16.78 29.54 -5.28
CA VAL A 106 -16.72 29.58 -3.81
C VAL A 106 -18.06 30.06 -3.22
N ARG A 107 -18.67 31.11 -3.80
CA ARG A 107 -20.01 31.59 -3.40
C ARG A 107 -21.09 30.53 -3.62
N LEU A 108 -21.08 29.83 -4.76
CA LEU A 108 -22.01 28.72 -5.07
C LEU A 108 -21.89 27.58 -4.06
N HIS A 109 -20.67 27.18 -3.69
CA HIS A 109 -20.44 26.11 -2.72
C HIS A 109 -20.97 26.49 -1.31
N GLY A 110 -20.78 27.74 -0.90
CA GLY A 110 -21.35 28.28 0.34
C GLY A 110 -22.89 28.30 0.35
N VAL A 111 -23.53 28.64 -0.77
CA VAL A 111 -25.00 28.61 -0.92
C VAL A 111 -25.54 27.18 -0.79
N VAL A 112 -24.88 26.19 -1.41
CA VAL A 112 -25.28 24.78 -1.30
C VAL A 112 -25.19 24.27 0.15
N LEU A 113 -24.15 24.67 0.90
CA LEU A 113 -23.98 24.27 2.30
C LEU A 113 -24.97 24.93 3.28
N HIS A 114 -25.51 26.11 2.96
CA HIS A 114 -26.54 26.77 3.77
C HIS A 114 -27.99 26.40 3.41
N ALA A 115 -28.23 25.78 2.25
CA ALA A 115 -29.57 25.42 1.76
C ALA A 115 -30.25 24.21 2.48
N ARG A 116 -29.89 23.91 3.74
CA ARG A 116 -30.43 22.78 4.52
C ARG A 116 -31.45 23.14 5.61
N GLN A 117 -31.93 24.40 5.69
CA GLN A 117 -32.97 24.80 6.65
C GLN A 117 -34.02 25.75 6.04
N ALA A 118 -35.30 25.36 6.12
CA ALA A 118 -36.52 26.15 5.80
C ALA A 118 -36.87 26.32 4.29
N PRO A 119 -38.17 26.51 3.90
CA PRO A 119 -38.76 25.63 2.88
C PRO A 119 -39.46 26.27 1.66
N ASP A 120 -39.73 25.41 0.65
CA ASP A 120 -40.66 25.47 -0.49
C ASP A 120 -40.66 26.68 -1.44
N HIS A 121 -40.69 27.92 -0.93
CA HIS A 121 -40.82 29.12 -1.77
C HIS A 121 -39.62 29.38 -2.69
N MET A 122 -38.46 28.80 -2.39
CA MET A 122 -37.25 28.90 -3.21
C MET A 122 -37.24 27.87 -4.35
N LEU A 123 -37.71 26.64 -4.11
CA LEU A 123 -37.88 25.60 -5.14
C LEU A 123 -38.86 26.05 -6.23
N HIS A 124 -39.96 26.71 -5.84
CA HIS A 124 -40.94 27.27 -6.79
C HIS A 124 -40.45 28.50 -7.59
N ARG A 125 -39.23 29.00 -7.33
CA ARG A 125 -38.56 30.03 -8.12
C ARG A 125 -37.57 29.41 -9.10
N LEU A 126 -36.67 28.57 -8.59
CA LEU A 126 -35.73 27.74 -9.38
C LEU A 126 -36.45 26.94 -10.49
N ALA A 127 -37.60 26.34 -10.18
CA ALA A 127 -38.39 25.59 -11.16
C ALA A 127 -38.92 26.44 -12.34
N ARG A 128 -38.99 27.78 -12.21
CA ARG A 128 -39.38 28.69 -13.31
C ARG A 128 -38.18 29.20 -14.09
N GLU A 129 -37.05 29.40 -13.42
CA GLU A 129 -35.79 29.84 -14.05
C GLU A 129 -35.24 28.72 -14.96
N VAL A 130 -35.32 27.46 -14.52
CA VAL A 130 -35.01 26.29 -15.38
C VAL A 130 -35.97 26.20 -16.58
N ASP A 131 -37.27 26.28 -16.35
CA ASP A 131 -38.30 26.21 -17.42
C ASP A 131 -38.27 27.43 -18.38
N HIS A 132 -37.59 28.52 -18.01
CA HIS A 132 -37.30 29.65 -18.89
C HIS A 132 -36.13 29.34 -19.84
N HIS A 133 -34.97 28.93 -19.29
CA HIS A 133 -33.78 28.63 -20.11
C HIS A 133 -33.96 27.38 -21.00
N THR A 134 -34.76 26.39 -20.60
CA THR A 134 -35.09 25.25 -21.47
C THR A 134 -35.89 25.69 -22.70
N ARG A 135 -36.72 26.74 -22.59
CA ARG A 135 -37.48 27.27 -23.74
C ARG A 135 -36.63 28.13 -24.67
N GLU A 136 -35.64 28.85 -24.13
CA GLU A 136 -34.68 29.61 -24.93
C GLU A 136 -33.79 28.67 -25.75
N ARG A 137 -33.23 27.62 -25.14
CA ARG A 137 -32.47 26.59 -25.89
C ARG A 137 -33.27 25.95 -27.01
N HIS A 138 -34.53 25.60 -26.78
CA HIS A 138 -35.38 25.04 -27.83
C HIS A 138 -35.80 26.07 -28.90
N GLN A 139 -35.57 27.38 -28.71
CA GLN A 139 -35.72 28.37 -29.77
C GLN A 139 -34.44 28.49 -30.61
N ASP A 140 -33.26 28.43 -29.98
CA ASP A 140 -31.97 28.40 -30.68
C ASP A 140 -31.79 27.11 -31.51
N GLU A 141 -32.10 25.94 -30.95
CA GLU A 141 -32.07 24.64 -31.64
C GLU A 141 -33.04 24.60 -32.85
N GLN A 142 -34.18 25.30 -32.76
CA GLN A 142 -35.13 25.42 -33.87
C GLN A 142 -34.61 26.35 -34.98
N ALA A 143 -33.84 27.39 -34.61
CA ALA A 143 -33.27 28.35 -35.55
C ALA A 143 -32.11 27.77 -36.37
N GLU A 144 -31.26 26.91 -35.78
CA GLU A 144 -30.21 26.23 -36.55
C GLU A 144 -30.79 25.24 -37.58
N ALA A 145 -31.88 24.55 -37.23
CA ALA A 145 -32.50 23.53 -38.08
C ALA A 145 -33.04 24.08 -39.41
N ASP A 146 -33.62 25.29 -39.41
CA ASP A 146 -34.17 25.92 -40.63
C ASP A 146 -33.07 26.39 -41.63
N THR A 147 -31.80 26.41 -41.21
CA THR A 147 -30.68 26.91 -42.05
C THR A 147 -30.14 25.90 -43.08
N GLN A 148 -30.52 24.62 -43.04
CA GLN A 148 -29.83 23.55 -43.79
C GLN A 148 -30.73 22.72 -44.72
N HIS A 149 -31.48 23.34 -45.64
CA HIS A 149 -32.13 22.61 -46.75
C HIS A 149 -32.22 23.39 -48.09
N VAL A 150 -31.41 22.96 -49.08
CA VAL A 150 -31.61 23.23 -50.52
C VAL A 150 -31.23 21.96 -51.31
N PRO A 151 -32.11 21.38 -52.15
CA PRO A 151 -31.91 20.03 -52.71
C PRO A 151 -31.63 19.95 -54.22
N ALA A 152 -30.85 18.94 -54.65
CA ALA A 152 -30.93 18.24 -55.96
C ALA A 152 -29.89 17.10 -56.05
N ALA A 153 -29.97 16.08 -56.93
CA ALA A 153 -31.09 15.30 -57.48
C ALA A 153 -30.54 14.12 -58.34
N HIS A 154 -31.24 12.97 -58.36
CA HIS A 154 -31.01 11.79 -59.24
C HIS A 154 -29.65 11.04 -59.07
N HIS A 155 -29.42 9.81 -59.56
CA HIS A 155 -30.24 8.90 -60.40
C HIS A 155 -30.20 7.43 -59.90
N GLU A 156 -30.80 6.51 -60.66
CA GLU A 156 -31.04 5.09 -60.31
C GLU A 156 -30.09 4.10 -61.02
N ALA A 157 -30.25 2.80 -60.69
CA ALA A 157 -29.79 1.61 -61.43
C ALA A 157 -28.29 1.22 -61.32
N ASP A 158 -27.86 -0.03 -61.54
CA ASP A 158 -28.61 -1.22 -62.03
C ASP A 158 -28.18 -2.55 -61.36
N ARG A 159 -28.59 -3.70 -61.91
CA ARG A 159 -28.70 -5.03 -61.28
C ARG A 159 -27.64 -6.10 -61.67
N GLN A 160 -27.65 -7.18 -60.87
CA GLN A 160 -27.54 -8.61 -61.23
C GLN A 160 -26.18 -9.32 -61.52
N GLU A 161 -25.94 -10.35 -60.70
CA GLU A 161 -25.57 -11.75 -61.03
C GLU A 161 -24.48 -12.13 -62.06
N GLN A 162 -23.41 -12.79 -61.59
CA GLN A 162 -23.03 -14.21 -61.83
C GLN A 162 -21.68 -14.52 -61.13
N ARG A 163 -21.55 -15.58 -60.30
CA ARG A 163 -21.32 -17.01 -60.60
C ARG A 163 -19.98 -17.33 -61.32
N GLY A 164 -19.11 -18.07 -60.64
CA GLY A 164 -17.90 -18.72 -61.16
C GLY A 164 -17.12 -19.34 -60.00
N ASP A 165 -16.72 -20.61 -60.11
CA ASP A 165 -15.98 -21.37 -59.10
C ASP A 165 -14.44 -21.24 -59.31
N ASP A 166 -13.63 -21.43 -58.25
CA ASP A 166 -12.57 -22.45 -58.21
C ASP A 166 -11.61 -22.31 -56.98
N ASP A 167 -11.66 -23.32 -56.12
CA ASP A 167 -10.58 -24.06 -55.42
C ASP A 167 -9.42 -23.41 -54.60
N ALA A 168 -8.76 -24.30 -53.82
CA ALA A 168 -7.41 -24.20 -53.21
C ALA A 168 -7.17 -23.42 -51.89
N ASP A 169 -7.42 -24.12 -50.78
CA ASP A 169 -6.58 -24.26 -49.56
C ASP A 169 -5.52 -23.18 -49.23
N HIS A 170 -5.77 -22.41 -48.16
CA HIS A 170 -4.70 -21.96 -47.27
C HIS A 170 -5.10 -21.99 -45.79
N ARG A 171 -4.49 -22.91 -45.04
CA ARG A 171 -4.46 -22.90 -43.56
C ARG A 171 -3.79 -21.62 -43.06
N ASN A 172 -4.40 -20.95 -42.08
CA ASN A 172 -3.72 -19.99 -41.22
C ASN A 172 -4.21 -20.18 -39.77
N VAL A 173 -3.34 -20.75 -38.94
CA VAL A 173 -3.46 -20.66 -37.47
C VAL A 173 -2.88 -19.31 -37.07
N VAL A 174 -3.63 -18.52 -36.30
CA VAL A 174 -3.21 -17.18 -35.86
C VAL A 174 -3.48 -17.03 -34.36
N GLU A 175 -2.55 -17.51 -33.54
CA GLU A 175 -2.29 -16.90 -32.24
C GLU A 175 -1.43 -15.65 -32.49
N HIS A 176 -1.76 -14.48 -31.92
CA HIS A 176 -0.76 -13.41 -31.80
C HIS A 176 -0.93 -12.48 -30.58
N GLU A 177 0.23 -12.23 -29.96
CA GLU A 177 0.53 -11.32 -28.85
C GLU A 177 0.21 -9.86 -29.23
N VAL A 178 -0.12 -9.00 -28.25
CA VAL A 178 -0.44 -7.58 -28.49
C VAL A 178 0.84 -6.81 -28.87
N ASP A 179 0.87 -6.23 -30.08
CA ASP A 179 2.03 -5.52 -30.63
C ASP A 179 2.25 -4.13 -29.96
N LEU A 180 3.49 -3.90 -29.50
CA LEU A 180 4.00 -2.58 -29.10
C LEU A 180 4.87 -2.06 -30.25
N GLY A 181 4.29 -1.15 -31.03
CA GLY A 181 4.74 -0.88 -32.40
C GLY A 181 6.12 -0.23 -32.55
N ARG A 182 6.99 -0.90 -33.30
CA ARG A 182 8.10 -0.36 -34.11
C ARG A 182 8.87 0.86 -33.57
N VAL A 183 10.00 0.58 -32.92
CA VAL A 183 11.13 1.53 -32.81
C VAL A 183 11.85 1.66 -34.17
N HIS A 184 12.19 2.88 -34.58
CA HIS A 184 13.05 3.11 -35.74
C HIS A 184 14.54 3.09 -35.37
N ASP A 185 15.37 2.44 -36.20
CA ASP A 185 16.82 2.34 -36.02
C ASP A 185 17.54 3.70 -36.27
N VAL A 186 18.53 4.01 -35.42
CA VAL A 186 19.37 5.21 -35.50
C VAL A 186 20.83 4.81 -35.37
N THR A 187 21.39 4.29 -36.46
CA THR A 187 22.81 3.94 -36.55
C THR A 187 23.68 5.20 -36.79
N PRO A 188 24.74 5.44 -35.99
CA PRO A 188 25.60 6.61 -36.15
C PRO A 188 26.53 6.47 -37.37
N ARG A 189 26.54 7.48 -38.25
CA ARG A 189 27.41 7.53 -39.43
C ARG A 189 28.89 7.53 -39.04
N ARG A 190 29.68 6.57 -39.54
CA ARG A 190 31.13 6.71 -39.73
C ARG A 190 31.44 6.87 -41.22
N GLY A 191 32.23 7.89 -41.56
CA GLY A 191 32.77 8.08 -42.90
C GLY A 191 33.85 7.03 -43.21
N ALA A 192 34.00 6.70 -44.49
CA ALA A 192 34.96 5.70 -44.94
C ALA A 192 36.37 6.29 -45.12
N TYR A 193 37.38 5.43 -45.00
CA TYR A 193 38.49 5.36 -45.97
C TYR A 193 38.96 3.90 -46.06
N ARG A 194 39.68 3.54 -47.14
CA ARG A 194 39.94 2.15 -47.53
C ARG A 194 41.36 1.99 -48.05
N ASP A 195 41.93 0.81 -47.79
CA ASP A 195 43.11 0.14 -48.40
C ASP A 195 44.40 0.95 -48.65
N GLU A 196 45.50 0.54 -48.00
CA GLU A 196 46.72 0.07 -48.71
C GLU A 196 47.70 -0.68 -47.76
N GLN A 197 48.61 -1.45 -48.36
CA GLN A 197 49.68 -2.28 -47.76
C GLN A 197 51.00 -2.01 -48.53
N PRO A 198 52.19 -2.50 -48.09
CA PRO A 198 52.70 -2.81 -46.74
C PRO A 198 54.05 -2.07 -46.50
N ASP A 199 54.80 -2.35 -45.41
CA ASP A 199 56.11 -3.08 -45.45
C ASP A 199 56.95 -2.99 -44.14
N ALA A 200 58.07 -3.74 -44.09
CA ALA A 200 58.85 -4.09 -42.89
C ALA A 200 59.85 -3.04 -42.34
N ALA A 201 60.13 -3.10 -41.01
CA ALA A 201 61.50 -3.15 -40.45
C ALA A 201 61.55 -3.35 -38.90
N THR A 202 62.22 -4.41 -38.43
CA THR A 202 62.80 -4.55 -37.07
C THR A 202 64.31 -4.14 -37.10
N PRO A 203 65.09 -4.04 -35.98
CA PRO A 203 64.82 -4.39 -34.57
C PRO A 203 65.22 -3.35 -33.48
N GLY A 204 64.70 -3.48 -32.25
CA GLY A 204 65.06 -2.62 -31.10
C GLY A 204 65.00 -3.31 -29.71
N ARG A 205 66.16 -3.50 -29.08
CA ARG A 205 66.45 -4.30 -27.85
C ARG A 205 65.51 -4.18 -26.61
N ARG A 206 65.31 -5.34 -25.97
CA ARG A 206 64.75 -5.61 -24.61
C ARG A 206 65.09 -4.57 -23.50
N ARG A 207 64.14 -4.34 -22.58
CA ARG A 207 64.18 -4.79 -21.15
C ARG A 207 62.83 -4.62 -20.43
N GLN A 208 62.68 -5.32 -19.29
CA GLN A 208 61.47 -5.37 -18.44
C GLN A 208 61.55 -4.37 -17.25
N PRO A 209 60.48 -4.15 -16.45
CA PRO A 209 60.24 -2.89 -15.74
C PRO A 209 60.84 -2.79 -14.32
N PRO A 210 60.89 -1.57 -13.74
CA PRO A 210 61.16 -1.34 -12.33
C PRO A 210 59.92 -0.86 -11.53
N SER A 211 59.97 -1.12 -10.22
CA SER A 211 59.21 -0.44 -9.15
C SER A 211 60.14 -0.34 -7.92
N PRO A 212 59.77 0.39 -6.85
CA PRO A 212 59.69 1.85 -6.73
C PRO A 212 60.92 2.43 -5.98
N LEU A 213 60.99 3.77 -5.82
CA LEU A 213 62.08 4.47 -5.08
C LEU A 213 61.60 5.35 -3.92
N ARG A 214 62.52 5.77 -3.05
CA ARG A 214 62.28 6.26 -1.67
C ARG A 214 63.47 7.10 -1.13
N LEU A 215 63.30 7.73 0.06
CA LEU A 215 64.34 8.32 0.95
C LEU A 215 64.90 9.72 0.55
N PRO A 216 65.61 10.48 1.43
CA PRO A 216 66.15 10.22 2.80
C PRO A 216 65.70 11.21 3.91
N GLY A 217 66.14 11.16 5.19
CA GLY A 217 66.84 10.12 5.98
C GLY A 217 67.97 10.61 6.94
N CYS A 218 67.87 10.33 8.26
CA CYS A 218 68.96 10.25 9.31
C CYS A 218 68.35 9.84 10.69
N LEU A 219 68.80 8.75 11.37
CA LEU A 219 69.77 8.65 12.52
C LEU A 219 69.28 9.22 13.88
N SER A 220 69.48 8.60 15.07
CA SER A 220 70.20 7.35 15.49
C SER A 220 69.72 6.75 16.85
N THR A 221 70.13 5.50 17.14
CA THR A 221 69.95 4.66 18.37
C THR A 221 71.02 4.94 19.48
N PRO A 222 71.08 4.33 20.72
CA PRO A 222 70.77 2.91 21.07
C PRO A 222 70.36 2.47 22.53
N ALA A 223 70.20 1.14 22.69
CA ALA A 223 70.52 0.27 23.86
C ALA A 223 69.43 -0.14 24.90
N THR A 224 69.41 -1.46 25.17
CA THR A 224 68.74 -2.24 26.25
C THR A 224 69.78 -2.66 27.31
N PRO A 225 69.44 -3.16 28.54
CA PRO A 225 68.57 -4.30 28.89
C PRO A 225 67.55 -3.98 30.03
N GLY A 226 66.69 -4.87 30.54
CA GLY A 226 66.42 -6.29 30.25
C GLY A 226 66.48 -7.17 31.52
N LEU A 227 65.33 -7.73 31.94
CA LEU A 227 65.24 -8.73 33.03
C LEU A 227 64.16 -9.78 32.70
N ARG A 228 64.18 -10.94 33.38
CA ARG A 228 63.52 -12.19 32.96
C ARG A 228 62.53 -12.76 34.00
N PRO A 229 61.63 -13.70 33.60
CA PRO A 229 60.62 -14.28 34.49
C PRO A 229 61.17 -15.34 35.45
N CYS A 230 60.37 -15.73 36.44
CA CYS A 230 60.64 -16.83 37.37
C CYS A 230 59.40 -17.75 37.55
N PRO A 231 59.58 -18.99 38.06
CA PRO A 231 58.70 -20.13 37.72
C PRO A 231 57.88 -20.67 38.93
N GLY A 232 57.23 -21.82 38.73
CA GLY A 232 56.41 -22.52 39.75
C GLY A 232 57.08 -23.75 40.38
N SER A 233 56.38 -24.89 40.36
CA SER A 233 56.68 -26.20 40.98
C SER A 233 56.55 -26.31 42.51
N ASN A 234 55.64 -27.19 42.94
CA ASN A 234 55.70 -28.15 44.07
C ASN A 234 54.28 -28.75 44.29
N ASP A 235 54.08 -30.01 44.64
CA ASP A 235 54.86 -31.24 44.33
C ASP A 235 53.93 -32.47 44.43
N GLU A 236 54.39 -33.68 44.09
CA GLU A 236 53.58 -34.92 44.09
C GLU A 236 53.08 -35.36 45.49
N HIS A 237 51.90 -35.99 45.54
CA HIS A 237 51.64 -37.15 46.43
C HIS A 237 50.63 -38.13 45.79
N ARG A 238 50.65 -39.41 46.22
CA ARG A 238 50.24 -40.55 45.38
C ARG A 238 49.68 -41.72 46.21
N ARG A 239 48.65 -42.44 45.71
CA ARG A 239 48.07 -43.72 46.23
C ARG A 239 47.23 -43.58 47.54
N THR A 240 46.23 -44.42 47.88
CA THR A 240 45.55 -45.59 47.23
C THR A 240 44.20 -45.89 47.92
N SER A 241 43.33 -46.70 47.28
CA SER A 241 42.20 -47.48 47.88
C SER A 241 40.96 -46.71 48.35
N ALA A 242 39.74 -47.29 48.41
CA ALA A 242 39.15 -48.46 47.73
C ALA A 242 37.60 -48.50 47.92
N GLU A 243 36.92 -49.35 47.14
CA GLU A 243 35.59 -49.95 47.37
C GLU A 243 34.28 -49.09 47.33
N ALA A 244 33.19 -49.79 47.00
CA ALA A 244 31.76 -49.38 46.98
C ALA A 244 30.99 -50.32 47.98
N PRO A 245 29.66 -50.62 47.94
CA PRO A 245 28.55 -50.34 47.00
C PRO A 245 27.22 -49.94 47.73
N PRO A 246 25.98 -50.43 47.41
CA PRO A 246 25.09 -50.15 46.25
C PRO A 246 23.61 -49.75 46.64
N ALA A 247 22.71 -49.74 45.62
CA ALA A 247 21.29 -50.19 45.66
C ALA A 247 20.22 -49.27 46.31
N ASP A 248 18.93 -49.28 45.92
CA ASP A 248 18.17 -49.95 44.82
C ASP A 248 16.90 -49.11 44.49
N ALA A 249 16.36 -49.03 43.26
CA ALA A 249 15.37 -49.92 42.58
C ALA A 249 13.97 -50.03 43.27
N ALA A 250 12.80 -50.17 42.62
CA ALA A 250 12.35 -49.97 41.22
C ALA A 250 10.80 -50.15 41.10
N SER A 251 10.26 -50.09 39.87
CA SER A 251 9.06 -50.80 39.35
C SER A 251 7.62 -50.27 39.51
N SER A 252 6.86 -50.38 38.41
CA SER A 252 5.38 -50.50 38.31
C SER A 252 4.98 -52.00 38.38
N PRO A 253 3.70 -52.43 38.59
CA PRO A 253 2.74 -52.48 37.46
C PRO A 253 1.20 -52.58 37.75
N HIS A 254 0.40 -52.62 36.68
CA HIS A 254 -0.87 -53.36 36.43
C HIS A 254 -2.17 -53.23 37.30
N HIS A 255 -3.23 -52.75 36.61
CA HIS A 255 -4.57 -53.39 36.39
C HIS A 255 -5.72 -53.51 37.43
N ARG A 256 -6.89 -52.98 36.99
CA ARG A 256 -8.24 -53.61 36.86
C ARG A 256 -9.33 -53.53 37.98
N HIS A 257 -10.46 -52.96 37.55
CA HIS A 257 -11.88 -53.38 37.72
C HIS A 257 -12.77 -52.94 38.91
N THR A 258 -13.98 -52.48 38.53
CA THR A 258 -15.31 -52.57 39.23
C THR A 258 -15.56 -51.75 40.51
N SER A 259 -16.76 -51.18 40.79
CA SER A 259 -18.06 -51.10 40.04
C SER A 259 -19.00 -49.99 40.58
N CYS A 260 -20.11 -49.73 39.86
CA CYS A 260 -21.35 -49.03 40.29
C CYS A 260 -21.28 -47.50 40.58
N SER A 261 -22.26 -46.64 40.28
CA SER A 261 -23.50 -46.75 39.47
C SER A 261 -24.01 -45.36 39.02
N ALA A 262 -24.42 -45.26 37.75
CA ALA A 262 -25.68 -44.75 37.15
C ALA A 262 -26.49 -43.57 37.80
N VAL A 263 -27.30 -42.75 37.10
CA VAL A 263 -27.99 -42.84 35.77
C VAL A 263 -28.05 -41.44 35.05
N PRO A 264 -28.85 -41.08 34.00
CA PRO A 264 -28.27 -40.54 32.75
C PRO A 264 -28.79 -39.15 32.26
N GLN A 265 -28.24 -38.66 31.14
CA GLN A 265 -28.96 -37.93 30.07
C GLN A 265 -28.27 -38.16 28.70
N PRO A 266 -28.96 -37.97 27.55
CA PRO A 266 -28.59 -38.64 26.30
C PRO A 266 -27.67 -37.83 25.35
N GLN A 267 -26.77 -38.52 24.66
CA GLN A 267 -26.11 -38.06 23.44
C GLN A 267 -26.44 -39.01 22.28
N LYS A 268 -26.56 -38.47 21.05
CA LYS A 268 -26.65 -39.28 19.83
C LYS A 268 -25.27 -39.77 19.43
N GLU A 269 -25.16 -41.04 19.06
CA GLU A 269 -23.95 -41.60 18.49
C GLU A 269 -23.67 -40.99 17.10
N ILE A 270 -22.40 -40.67 16.86
CA ILE A 270 -21.84 -40.47 15.52
C ILE A 270 -20.74 -41.53 15.39
N GLY A 271 -20.79 -42.34 14.34
CA GLY A 271 -19.82 -43.42 14.13
C GLY A 271 -18.39 -42.89 13.90
N PRO A 272 -17.36 -43.71 14.15
CA PRO A 272 -15.98 -43.29 13.92
C PRO A 272 -15.76 -42.96 12.43
N MET A 273 -15.16 -41.80 12.15
CA MET A 273 -14.75 -41.47 10.78
C MET A 273 -13.71 -42.46 10.29
N ALA A 274 -13.78 -42.83 9.02
CA ALA A 274 -12.79 -43.70 8.39
C ALA A 274 -11.40 -43.03 8.40
N SER A 275 -10.36 -43.84 8.62
CA SER A 275 -8.98 -43.41 8.51
C SER A 275 -8.66 -43.01 7.07
N THR A 276 -8.30 -41.74 6.86
CA THR A 276 -7.78 -41.27 5.58
C THR A 276 -6.37 -41.82 5.35
N GLU A 277 -6.22 -42.80 4.45
CA GLU A 277 -4.90 -43.11 3.90
C GLU A 277 -4.37 -41.91 3.08
N PRO A 278 -3.05 -41.66 3.08
CA PRO A 278 -2.48 -40.56 2.31
C PRO A 278 -2.57 -40.83 0.81
N LEU A 279 -2.99 -39.82 0.04
CA LEU A 279 -2.99 -39.84 -1.42
C LEU A 279 -1.59 -40.14 -1.96
N ALA A 280 -1.45 -41.26 -2.65
CA ALA A 280 -0.18 -41.69 -3.24
C ALA A 280 0.24 -40.74 -4.38
N GLY A 281 1.30 -39.95 -4.15
CA GLY A 281 1.92 -39.11 -5.18
C GLY A 281 2.55 -37.81 -4.67
N THR A 282 2.11 -37.26 -3.53
CA THR A 282 2.72 -36.05 -2.96
C THR A 282 4.08 -36.35 -2.35
N ALA A 283 5.16 -35.82 -2.93
CA ALA A 283 6.47 -35.82 -2.30
C ALA A 283 6.38 -35.10 -0.93
N ALA A 284 6.92 -35.72 0.12
CA ALA A 284 6.89 -35.16 1.46
C ALA A 284 7.71 -33.86 1.51
N VAL A 285 7.11 -32.77 1.98
CA VAL A 285 7.77 -31.46 2.11
C VAL A 285 8.99 -31.60 3.03
N ASP A 286 10.16 -31.14 2.58
CA ASP A 286 11.35 -31.08 3.43
C ASP A 286 11.18 -29.99 4.49
N ARG A 287 10.70 -30.41 5.66
CA ARG A 287 10.52 -29.56 6.86
C ARG A 287 11.79 -29.54 7.74
N THR A 288 12.95 -29.94 7.22
CA THR A 288 14.23 -29.78 7.92
C THR A 288 14.76 -28.36 7.81
N TRP A 289 15.64 -28.02 8.75
CA TRP A 289 16.19 -26.69 8.93
C TRP A 289 17.72 -26.73 8.82
N VAL A 290 18.30 -25.58 8.50
CA VAL A 290 19.73 -25.31 8.56
C VAL A 290 19.92 -24.17 9.55
N GLU A 291 20.83 -24.34 10.52
CA GLU A 291 21.26 -23.26 11.41
C GLU A 291 22.34 -22.45 10.70
N VAL A 292 22.13 -21.13 10.61
CA VAL A 292 22.89 -20.22 9.72
C VAL A 292 23.57 -19.08 10.49
N ALA A 293 23.09 -18.77 11.69
CA ALA A 293 23.71 -17.91 12.69
C ALA A 293 23.15 -18.29 14.08
N ASP A 294 23.68 -17.68 15.15
CA ASP A 294 23.26 -17.92 16.54
C ASP A 294 21.73 -17.87 16.73
N GLY A 295 21.10 -19.03 16.95
CA GLY A 295 19.65 -19.17 17.09
C GLY A 295 18.83 -18.94 15.81
N VAL A 296 19.47 -18.62 14.68
CA VAL A 296 18.82 -18.37 13.38
C VAL A 296 18.78 -19.64 12.55
N ARG A 297 17.58 -20.08 12.19
CA ARG A 297 17.35 -21.26 11.34
C ARG A 297 16.54 -20.91 10.11
N ILE A 298 16.99 -21.39 8.95
CA ILE A 298 16.29 -21.24 7.67
C ILE A 298 15.86 -22.62 7.15
N THR A 299 14.73 -22.68 6.43
CA THR A 299 14.25 -23.92 5.79
C THR A 299 15.32 -24.49 4.86
N ARG A 300 15.52 -25.82 4.87
CA ARG A 300 16.57 -26.43 4.03
C ARG A 300 16.34 -26.20 2.53
N ALA A 301 15.08 -26.28 2.09
CA ALA A 301 14.68 -25.92 0.73
C ALA A 301 14.83 -24.42 0.42
N GLY A 302 14.89 -23.55 1.43
CA GLY A 302 15.07 -22.11 1.28
C GLY A 302 16.53 -21.66 1.24
N TRP A 303 17.47 -22.40 1.83
CA TRP A 303 18.89 -22.01 1.94
C TRP A 303 19.72 -22.26 0.66
N THR A 304 19.21 -21.78 -0.47
CA THR A 304 19.84 -21.88 -1.79
C THR A 304 21.08 -21.00 -1.93
N ASP A 305 21.89 -21.23 -2.95
CA ASP A 305 23.03 -20.37 -3.31
C ASP A 305 22.62 -18.91 -3.57
N GLN A 306 21.36 -18.66 -3.94
CA GLN A 306 20.80 -17.31 -4.10
C GLN A 306 20.50 -16.68 -2.74
N ALA A 307 19.82 -17.41 -1.85
CA ALA A 307 19.57 -16.98 -0.49
C ALA A 307 20.88 -16.68 0.25
N GLN A 308 21.91 -17.54 0.10
CA GLN A 308 23.24 -17.35 0.69
C GLN A 308 23.95 -16.05 0.22
N ARG A 309 23.69 -15.56 -1.00
CA ARG A 309 24.24 -14.27 -1.47
C ARG A 309 23.56 -13.07 -0.82
N VAL A 310 22.23 -13.11 -0.70
CA VAL A 310 21.44 -11.97 -0.19
C VAL A 310 21.20 -12.01 1.32
N LEU A 311 21.55 -13.10 2.00
CA LEU A 311 21.44 -13.30 3.44
C LEU A 311 22.82 -13.58 4.09
N PRO A 312 23.80 -12.66 4.00
CA PRO A 312 25.09 -12.84 4.66
C PRO A 312 24.93 -12.88 6.19
N ALA A 313 25.86 -13.54 6.87
CA ALA A 313 25.77 -13.84 8.30
C ALA A 313 25.54 -12.60 9.18
N ASP A 314 26.20 -11.48 8.88
CA ASP A 314 26.05 -10.22 9.63
C ASP A 314 24.64 -9.60 9.49
N ALA A 315 24.02 -9.75 8.32
CA ALA A 315 22.65 -9.30 8.08
C ALA A 315 21.63 -10.20 8.80
N LEU A 316 21.87 -11.51 8.85
CA LEU A 316 21.07 -12.45 9.64
C LEU A 316 21.24 -12.23 11.15
N ALA A 317 22.45 -11.87 11.63
CA ALA A 317 22.69 -11.48 13.01
C ALA A 317 21.98 -10.16 13.38
N LEU A 318 21.87 -9.22 12.44
CA LEU A 318 21.03 -8.02 12.60
C LEU A 318 19.54 -8.41 12.73
N VAL A 319 19.00 -9.22 11.82
CA VAL A 319 17.61 -9.72 11.89
C VAL A 319 17.34 -10.44 13.21
N ALA A 320 18.27 -11.27 13.69
CA ALA A 320 18.16 -11.95 14.98
C ALA A 320 18.06 -10.98 16.16
N ARG A 321 18.94 -9.96 16.21
CA ARG A 321 18.94 -8.93 17.24
C ARG A 321 17.63 -8.13 17.25
N LEU A 322 17.19 -7.68 16.06
CA LEU A 322 15.94 -6.93 15.89
C LEU A 322 14.72 -7.76 16.29
N HIS A 323 14.67 -9.04 15.92
CA HIS A 323 13.60 -9.94 16.34
C HIS A 323 13.56 -10.06 17.88
N ARG A 324 14.70 -10.37 18.50
CA ARG A 324 14.83 -10.53 19.97
C ARG A 324 14.39 -9.27 20.73
N GLU A 325 14.63 -8.07 20.19
CA GLU A 325 14.18 -6.81 20.79
C GLU A 325 12.69 -6.48 20.53
N LEU A 326 12.18 -6.74 19.31
CA LEU A 326 10.90 -6.18 18.84
C LEU A 326 9.72 -7.17 18.75
N SER A 327 9.98 -8.48 18.79
CA SER A 327 8.96 -9.54 18.64
C SER A 327 7.89 -9.50 19.74
N GLY A 328 8.29 -9.26 20.99
CA GLY A 328 7.36 -9.18 22.13
C GLY A 328 6.34 -8.04 21.99
N GLU A 329 6.78 -6.84 21.63
CA GLU A 329 5.89 -5.69 21.45
C GLU A 329 5.01 -5.84 20.21
N ARG A 330 5.54 -6.39 19.10
CA ARG A 330 4.73 -6.73 17.92
C ARG A 330 3.55 -7.63 18.29
N LYS A 331 3.79 -8.70 19.06
CA LYS A 331 2.73 -9.61 19.51
C LYS A 331 1.70 -8.90 20.39
N ARG A 332 2.12 -7.98 21.26
CA ARG A 332 1.22 -7.14 22.06
C ARG A 332 0.34 -6.24 21.20
N LEU A 333 0.87 -5.67 20.12
CA LEU A 333 0.13 -4.83 19.17
C LEU A 333 -0.88 -5.66 18.34
N LEU A 334 -0.50 -6.84 17.88
CA LEU A 334 -1.41 -7.77 17.17
C LEU A 334 -2.48 -8.39 18.09
N GLU A 335 -2.23 -8.45 19.39
CA GLU A 335 -3.25 -8.73 20.42
C GLU A 335 -4.20 -7.52 20.60
N LEU A 336 -3.67 -6.30 20.68
CA LEU A 336 -4.46 -5.07 20.80
C LEU A 336 -5.41 -4.85 19.60
N ARG A 337 -4.98 -5.19 18.37
CA ARG A 337 -5.89 -5.22 17.19
C ARG A 337 -7.10 -6.12 17.43
N ARG A 338 -6.88 -7.34 17.94
CA ARG A 338 -7.96 -8.31 18.21
C ARG A 338 -8.88 -7.86 19.34
N GLN A 339 -8.34 -7.20 20.36
CA GLN A 339 -9.12 -6.63 21.46
C GLN A 339 -10.03 -5.49 20.98
N ARG A 340 -9.46 -4.50 20.26
CA ARG A 340 -10.23 -3.41 19.62
C ARG A 340 -11.31 -3.94 18.68
N GLN A 341 -11.00 -4.95 17.87
CA GLN A 341 -11.98 -5.57 16.97
C GLN A 341 -13.14 -6.23 17.73
N ALA A 342 -12.89 -6.87 18.87
CA ALA A 342 -13.96 -7.45 19.69
C ALA A 342 -14.85 -6.38 20.36
N GLU A 343 -14.30 -5.20 20.66
CA GLU A 343 -15.09 -4.04 21.13
C GLU A 343 -15.99 -3.48 20.01
N TRP A 344 -15.47 -3.39 18.78
CA TRP A 344 -16.26 -2.98 17.60
C TRP A 344 -17.34 -4.02 17.25
N ASP A 345 -17.02 -5.31 17.29
CA ASP A 345 -18.00 -6.39 17.09
C ASP A 345 -19.11 -6.42 18.16
N ALA A 346 -18.86 -5.83 19.34
CA ALA A 346 -19.84 -5.61 20.40
C ALA A 346 -20.67 -4.33 20.23
N GLY A 347 -20.48 -3.58 19.14
CA GLY A 347 -21.24 -2.38 18.77
C GLY A 347 -20.55 -1.04 19.04
N ALA A 348 -19.28 -1.01 19.48
CA ALA A 348 -18.49 0.21 19.47
C ALA A 348 -18.05 0.57 18.03
N VAL A 349 -17.50 1.77 17.82
CA VAL A 349 -16.90 2.17 16.54
C VAL A 349 -15.55 2.85 16.76
N PRO A 350 -14.65 2.87 15.76
CA PRO A 350 -13.46 3.71 15.81
C PRO A 350 -13.80 5.18 16.02
N THR A 351 -12.97 5.90 16.76
CA THR A 351 -13.14 7.32 17.08
C THR A 351 -11.77 7.97 17.30
N TYR A 352 -11.75 9.30 17.35
CA TYR A 352 -10.56 10.11 17.67
C TYR A 352 -10.05 9.87 19.11
N LEU A 353 -8.75 10.02 19.30
CA LEU A 353 -8.11 9.87 20.61
C LEU A 353 -8.20 11.17 21.41
N ASP A 354 -8.99 11.15 22.49
CA ASP A 354 -9.09 12.26 23.46
C ASP A 354 -8.18 12.07 24.70
N ASP A 355 -7.26 11.10 24.67
CA ASP A 355 -6.28 10.87 25.75
C ASP A 355 -5.25 12.03 25.81
N PRO A 356 -5.03 12.67 26.97
CA PRO A 356 -3.96 13.65 27.17
C PRO A 356 -2.56 13.17 26.75
N GLN A 357 -2.27 11.87 26.79
CA GLN A 357 -0.99 11.27 26.34
C GLN A 357 -0.73 11.44 24.84
N THR A 358 -1.75 11.75 24.04
CA THR A 358 -1.61 12.03 22.60
C THR A 358 -1.79 13.52 22.26
N ALA A 359 -1.91 14.39 23.25
CA ALA A 359 -2.18 15.82 23.03
C ALA A 359 -1.07 16.52 22.20
N ASP A 360 0.20 16.16 22.43
CA ASP A 360 1.36 16.75 21.74
C ASP A 360 1.31 16.52 20.21
N ALA A 361 0.77 15.39 19.76
CA ALA A 361 0.61 15.08 18.34
C ALA A 361 -0.31 16.07 17.62
N ARG A 362 -1.27 16.68 18.34
CA ARG A 362 -2.22 17.68 17.81
C ARG A 362 -1.73 19.13 18.01
N GLY A 363 -0.50 19.30 18.49
CA GLY A 363 0.15 20.59 18.75
C GLY A 363 0.76 21.27 17.51
N ASP A 364 1.66 22.21 17.76
CA ASP A 364 2.44 22.91 16.75
C ASP A 364 3.86 22.34 16.67
N TRP A 365 4.07 21.42 15.73
CA TRP A 365 5.31 20.72 15.46
C TRP A 365 5.42 20.43 13.96
N ARG A 366 6.62 20.15 13.45
CA ARG A 366 6.86 19.77 12.04
C ARG A 366 7.88 18.66 11.94
N ILE A 367 7.88 17.96 10.80
CA ILE A 367 8.92 16.98 10.45
C ILE A 367 10.24 17.71 10.09
N PRO A 368 11.41 17.07 10.16
CA PRO A 368 12.66 17.63 9.63
C PRO A 368 12.59 17.77 8.10
N ASP A 369 13.18 18.84 7.57
CA ASP A 369 13.14 19.20 6.14
C ASP A 369 13.36 18.02 5.19
N LEU A 370 12.50 17.94 4.16
CA LEU A 370 12.52 16.85 3.19
C LEU A 370 13.78 16.94 2.29
N PRO A 371 14.51 15.83 2.10
CA PRO A 371 15.61 15.75 1.14
C PRO A 371 15.20 16.23 -0.27
N PRO A 372 16.10 16.89 -1.03
CA PRO A 372 15.74 17.50 -2.31
C PRO A 372 15.21 16.52 -3.38
N ASP A 373 15.58 15.23 -3.32
CA ASP A 373 15.06 14.19 -4.21
C ASP A 373 13.63 13.75 -3.86
N LEU A 374 13.16 14.02 -2.64
CA LEU A 374 11.77 13.78 -2.21
C LEU A 374 10.83 14.97 -2.43
N LEU A 375 11.34 16.15 -2.82
CA LEU A 375 10.52 17.36 -3.03
C LEU A 375 9.67 17.35 -4.31
N ARG A 376 9.84 16.34 -5.18
CA ARG A 376 9.04 16.13 -6.39
C ARG A 376 8.62 14.67 -6.49
N ARG A 377 7.32 14.39 -6.30
CA ARG A 377 6.75 13.02 -6.24
C ARG A 377 5.35 12.94 -6.89
N ARG A 378 5.13 13.68 -7.97
CA ARG A 378 3.80 13.91 -8.57
C ARG A 378 3.17 12.62 -9.10
N VAL A 379 4.01 11.73 -9.62
CA VAL A 379 3.64 10.37 -10.03
C VAL A 379 4.66 9.38 -9.49
N GLU A 380 4.18 8.43 -8.68
CA GLU A 380 4.93 7.25 -8.29
C GLU A 380 4.33 6.03 -9.02
N ILE A 381 5.17 5.16 -9.60
CA ILE A 381 4.73 3.88 -10.16
C ILE A 381 4.95 2.75 -9.14
N THR A 382 4.03 1.79 -9.06
CA THR A 382 4.08 0.68 -8.09
C THR A 382 4.07 -0.68 -8.78
N GLY A 383 4.80 -1.66 -8.25
CA GLY A 383 4.72 -3.04 -8.77
C GLY A 383 5.63 -4.04 -8.03
N PRO A 384 5.49 -5.34 -8.32
CA PRO A 384 6.22 -6.40 -7.62
C PRO A 384 7.73 -6.25 -7.77
N ILE A 385 8.46 -6.40 -6.66
CA ILE A 385 9.92 -6.37 -6.68
C ILE A 385 10.55 -7.67 -7.21
N SER A 386 9.82 -8.79 -7.22
CA SER A 386 10.35 -10.11 -7.59
C SER A 386 10.58 -10.30 -9.10
N ASP A 387 9.85 -9.58 -9.97
CA ASP A 387 10.06 -9.64 -11.43
C ASP A 387 11.09 -8.59 -11.87
N PRO A 388 12.31 -8.98 -12.32
CA PRO A 388 13.35 -8.04 -12.72
C PRO A 388 13.00 -7.22 -13.97
N LYS A 389 12.15 -7.73 -14.87
CA LYS A 389 11.67 -7.00 -16.05
C LYS A 389 10.68 -5.91 -15.63
N MET A 390 9.80 -6.18 -14.67
CA MET A 390 8.89 -5.17 -14.11
C MET A 390 9.68 -4.10 -13.34
N VAL A 391 10.65 -4.49 -12.51
CA VAL A 391 11.55 -3.54 -11.83
C VAL A 391 12.30 -2.64 -12.83
N ILE A 392 12.89 -3.21 -13.89
CA ILE A 392 13.54 -2.40 -14.94
C ILE A 392 12.53 -1.46 -15.62
N ASN A 393 11.34 -1.94 -15.99
CA ASN A 393 10.32 -1.13 -16.66
C ASN A 393 9.83 0.04 -15.79
N MET A 394 9.67 -0.16 -14.47
CA MET A 394 9.30 0.89 -13.53
C MET A 394 10.42 1.93 -13.35
N LEU A 395 11.68 1.51 -13.44
CA LEU A 395 12.87 2.36 -13.31
C LEU A 395 13.33 2.99 -14.64
N SER A 396 12.57 2.82 -15.73
CA SER A 396 12.91 3.29 -17.08
C SER A 396 11.98 4.41 -17.56
N ARG A 397 12.35 5.07 -18.67
CA ARG A 397 11.41 5.88 -19.46
C ARG A 397 10.42 5.00 -20.22
N THR A 398 9.25 5.58 -20.48
CA THR A 398 8.28 5.06 -21.46
C THR A 398 8.70 5.38 -22.89
N GLU A 399 8.02 4.78 -23.87
CA GLU A 399 8.30 4.96 -25.30
C GLU A 399 8.02 6.39 -25.81
N ASP A 400 7.12 7.12 -25.14
CA ASP A 400 6.86 8.56 -25.35
C ASP A 400 7.80 9.47 -24.52
N GLY A 401 8.80 8.90 -23.84
CA GLY A 401 9.85 9.64 -23.12
C GLY A 401 9.47 10.14 -21.73
N ALA A 402 8.24 9.88 -21.27
CA ALA A 402 7.84 10.15 -19.88
C ALA A 402 8.58 9.24 -18.90
N ARG A 403 8.60 9.62 -17.62
CA ARG A 403 9.22 8.87 -16.53
C ARG A 403 8.50 9.20 -15.23
N ALA A 404 8.31 8.23 -14.34
CA ALA A 404 7.82 8.53 -13.01
C ALA A 404 8.84 9.39 -12.24
N ASP A 405 8.35 10.17 -11.27
CA ASP A 405 9.23 10.86 -10.33
C ASP A 405 9.86 9.84 -9.37
N ALA A 406 9.07 8.85 -8.94
CA ALA A 406 9.50 7.74 -8.09
C ALA A 406 8.95 6.36 -8.54
N ALA A 407 9.58 5.28 -8.10
CA ALA A 407 9.15 3.90 -8.31
C ALA A 407 9.18 3.11 -7.00
N MET A 408 8.01 2.63 -6.57
CA MET A 408 7.84 1.81 -5.38
C MET A 408 7.91 0.32 -5.75
N LEU A 409 9.02 -0.30 -5.35
CA LEU A 409 9.25 -1.73 -5.49
C LEU A 409 8.61 -2.46 -4.30
N ASP A 410 7.68 -3.37 -4.58
CA ASP A 410 6.75 -3.88 -3.58
C ASP A 410 7.03 -5.33 -3.17
N PHE A 411 7.24 -5.56 -1.87
CA PHE A 411 7.24 -6.89 -1.22
C PHE A 411 5.86 -7.30 -0.67
N GLU A 412 4.87 -6.41 -0.68
CA GLU A 412 3.52 -6.63 -0.14
C GLU A 412 2.48 -6.94 -1.24
N ASP A 413 1.37 -6.21 -1.34
CA ASP A 413 0.16 -6.70 -2.03
C ASP A 413 0.30 -7.00 -3.54
N ALA A 414 1.29 -6.41 -4.23
CA ALA A 414 1.59 -6.75 -5.62
C ALA A 414 2.47 -8.01 -5.76
N MET A 415 3.03 -8.54 -4.67
CA MET A 415 3.97 -9.66 -4.66
C MET A 415 3.54 -10.74 -3.67
N LYS A 416 3.17 -11.92 -4.17
CA LYS A 416 2.93 -13.07 -3.28
C LYS A 416 4.20 -13.37 -2.46
N PRO A 417 4.12 -13.49 -1.13
CA PRO A 417 5.27 -13.78 -0.26
C PRO A 417 5.64 -15.27 -0.31
N SER A 418 5.99 -15.77 -1.50
CA SER A 418 6.75 -17.00 -1.64
C SER A 418 8.23 -16.73 -1.37
N TRP A 419 8.95 -17.69 -0.80
CA TRP A 419 10.36 -17.49 -0.45
C TRP A 419 11.23 -17.08 -1.64
N SER A 420 10.97 -17.65 -2.82
CA SER A 420 11.64 -17.28 -4.07
C SER A 420 11.37 -15.83 -4.46
N ASN A 421 10.14 -15.33 -4.31
CA ASN A 421 9.82 -13.93 -4.61
C ASN A 421 10.54 -12.97 -3.65
N VAL A 422 10.59 -13.29 -2.34
CA VAL A 422 11.29 -12.49 -1.33
C VAL A 422 12.81 -12.44 -1.62
N VAL A 423 13.44 -13.60 -1.83
CA VAL A 423 14.88 -13.69 -2.13
C VAL A 423 15.23 -13.00 -3.46
N GLN A 424 14.44 -13.22 -4.51
CA GLN A 424 14.64 -12.55 -5.81
C GLN A 424 14.41 -11.05 -5.71
N GLY A 425 13.46 -10.60 -4.87
CA GLY A 425 13.21 -9.19 -4.61
C GLY A 425 14.41 -8.46 -4.02
N ILE A 426 15.10 -9.08 -3.06
CA ILE A 426 16.32 -8.51 -2.47
C ILE A 426 17.45 -8.49 -3.50
N GLU A 427 17.62 -9.54 -4.32
CA GLU A 427 18.64 -9.56 -5.39
C GLU A 427 18.36 -8.52 -6.49
N ASN A 428 17.09 -8.32 -6.86
CA ASN A 428 16.67 -7.28 -7.80
C ASN A 428 16.91 -5.87 -7.24
N LEU A 429 16.62 -5.65 -5.95
CA LEU A 429 16.86 -4.38 -5.26
C LEU A 429 18.35 -4.03 -5.23
N ILE A 430 19.22 -5.00 -4.89
CA ILE A 430 20.67 -4.83 -4.95
C ILE A 430 21.07 -4.46 -6.38
N GLY A 431 20.66 -5.25 -7.38
CA GLY A 431 20.96 -4.98 -8.79
C GLY A 431 20.49 -3.60 -9.28
N ALA A 432 19.36 -3.09 -8.76
CA ALA A 432 18.84 -1.78 -9.08
C ALA A 432 19.70 -0.64 -8.51
N VAL A 433 20.05 -0.71 -7.23
CA VAL A 433 20.91 0.28 -6.56
C VAL A 433 22.37 0.21 -7.04
N ASP A 434 22.82 -0.96 -7.49
CA ASP A 434 24.11 -1.18 -8.12
C ASP A 434 24.20 -0.70 -9.57
N GLY A 435 23.07 -0.41 -10.22
CA GLY A 435 23.03 -0.07 -11.64
C GLY A 435 23.32 -1.23 -12.59
N SER A 436 23.22 -2.48 -12.10
CA SER A 436 23.61 -3.70 -12.82
C SER A 436 22.43 -4.55 -13.31
N LEU A 437 21.21 -4.28 -12.82
CA LEU A 437 20.02 -5.08 -13.11
C LEU A 437 19.77 -5.22 -14.62
N THR A 438 19.78 -6.47 -15.07
CA THR A 438 19.60 -6.86 -16.48
C THR A 438 18.61 -8.03 -16.55
N TYR A 439 17.67 -7.97 -17.49
CA TYR A 439 16.77 -9.08 -17.81
C TYR A 439 16.85 -9.41 -19.32
N ILE A 440 16.63 -10.66 -19.69
CA ILE A 440 16.66 -11.12 -21.10
C ILE A 440 15.34 -11.86 -21.38
N LYS A 441 14.44 -11.28 -22.20
CA LYS A 441 13.34 -12.05 -22.80
C LYS A 441 14.01 -12.97 -23.83
N PRO A 442 13.92 -14.32 -23.71
CA PRO A 442 14.49 -15.22 -24.70
C PRO A 442 13.78 -15.07 -26.05
N ALA A 443 14.44 -15.55 -27.12
CA ALA A 443 13.80 -15.63 -28.43
C ALA A 443 12.65 -16.67 -28.41
N GLN A 444 11.48 -16.28 -28.88
CA GLN A 444 10.27 -17.11 -28.88
C GLN A 444 9.39 -16.72 -30.08
N GLY A 445 8.68 -17.68 -30.69
CA GLY A 445 7.80 -17.39 -31.83
C GLY A 445 8.48 -16.76 -33.06
N GLY A 446 9.79 -16.97 -33.23
CA GLY A 446 10.59 -16.34 -34.28
C GLY A 446 11.07 -14.91 -33.98
N GLN A 447 10.64 -14.29 -32.87
CA GLN A 447 11.11 -12.98 -32.45
C GLN A 447 12.52 -13.06 -31.83
N PRO A 448 13.41 -12.08 -32.09
CA PRO A 448 14.73 -12.03 -31.46
C PRO A 448 14.62 -11.78 -29.95
N GLY A 449 15.56 -12.34 -29.17
CA GLY A 449 15.62 -12.09 -27.74
C GLY A 449 15.90 -10.61 -27.42
N LYS A 450 15.16 -10.03 -26.48
CA LYS A 450 15.27 -8.62 -26.09
C LYS A 450 15.90 -8.49 -24.71
N VAL A 451 17.00 -7.74 -24.63
CA VAL A 451 17.68 -7.42 -23.37
C VAL A 451 17.15 -6.11 -22.82
N TYR A 452 16.75 -6.13 -21.55
CA TYR A 452 16.29 -5.01 -20.76
C TYR A 452 17.37 -4.67 -19.72
N ARG A 453 17.63 -3.38 -19.51
CA ARG A 453 18.56 -2.86 -18.50
C ARG A 453 18.05 -1.53 -17.97
N ILE A 454 18.35 -1.22 -16.72
CA ILE A 454 18.22 0.15 -16.19
C ILE A 454 19.29 1.07 -16.76
N ASP A 455 18.98 2.38 -16.85
CA ASP A 455 19.98 3.44 -16.97
C ASP A 455 20.19 4.06 -15.58
N PRO A 456 21.32 3.82 -14.89
CA PRO A 456 21.54 4.31 -13.54
C PRO A 456 21.59 5.85 -13.41
N SER A 457 21.71 6.57 -14.53
CA SER A 457 21.73 8.03 -14.58
C SER A 457 20.35 8.67 -14.78
N ASP A 458 19.34 7.89 -15.19
CA ASP A 458 18.00 8.38 -15.53
C ASP A 458 16.86 7.58 -14.88
N MET A 459 17.09 7.02 -13.68
CA MET A 459 16.04 6.35 -12.90
C MET A 459 15.14 7.35 -12.15
N PRO A 460 13.86 6.99 -11.87
CA PRO A 460 13.07 7.56 -10.79
C PRO A 460 13.76 7.40 -9.41
N LEU A 461 13.28 8.11 -8.40
CA LEU A 461 13.63 7.80 -7.02
C LEU A 461 13.11 6.41 -6.64
N LEU A 462 14.02 5.51 -6.29
CA LEU A 462 13.69 4.16 -5.85
C LEU A 462 13.10 4.20 -4.42
N MET A 463 11.96 3.54 -4.23
CA MET A 463 11.33 3.33 -2.93
C MET A 463 11.01 1.85 -2.73
N VAL A 464 10.91 1.38 -1.48
CA VAL A 464 10.55 0.00 -1.15
C VAL A 464 9.33 -0.05 -0.24
N ARG A 465 8.28 -0.80 -0.62
CA ARG A 465 7.18 -1.16 0.29
C ARG A 465 7.48 -2.52 0.93
N VAL A 466 7.42 -2.56 2.26
CA VAL A 466 7.71 -3.74 3.08
C VAL A 466 6.42 -4.41 3.54
N ARG A 467 6.46 -5.71 3.86
CA ARG A 467 5.27 -6.45 4.28
C ARG A 467 4.67 -5.91 5.59
N GLY A 468 3.34 -5.84 5.66
CA GLY A 468 2.63 -5.30 6.82
C GLY A 468 2.90 -6.04 8.15
N LEU A 469 2.68 -5.35 9.28
CA LEU A 469 3.00 -5.84 10.64
C LEU A 469 2.40 -7.22 10.98
N HIS A 470 1.29 -7.58 10.36
CA HIS A 470 0.55 -8.82 10.57
C HIS A 470 1.18 -10.06 9.91
N LEU A 471 2.15 -9.89 8.99
CA LEU A 471 2.78 -10.99 8.24
C LEU A 471 4.01 -11.56 8.96
N ASP A 472 4.10 -12.88 9.04
CA ASP A 472 5.30 -13.64 9.43
C ASP A 472 6.10 -14.13 8.20
N GLU A 473 7.42 -14.16 8.29
CA GLU A 473 8.29 -14.88 7.35
C GLU A 473 8.54 -16.30 7.88
N SER A 474 7.71 -17.25 7.46
CA SER A 474 7.75 -18.66 7.82
C SER A 474 9.09 -19.34 7.58
N ASN A 475 9.92 -18.84 6.66
CA ASN A 475 11.18 -19.49 6.28
C ASN A 475 12.35 -19.19 7.19
N VAL A 476 12.23 -18.19 8.07
CA VAL A 476 13.32 -17.72 8.94
C VAL A 476 12.84 -17.72 10.37
N LEU A 477 13.39 -18.61 11.18
CA LEU A 477 13.14 -18.69 12.61
C LEU A 477 14.29 -18.05 13.39
N VAL A 478 13.96 -17.25 14.39
CA VAL A 478 14.91 -16.81 15.44
C VAL A 478 14.45 -17.43 16.75
N ASP A 479 15.34 -18.16 17.41
CA ASP A 479 15.11 -18.87 18.68
C ASP A 479 13.93 -19.87 18.68
N GLY A 480 13.41 -20.19 17.48
CA GLY A 480 12.26 -21.07 17.26
C GLY A 480 11.00 -20.39 16.71
N GLU A 481 10.96 -19.06 16.67
CA GLU A 481 9.79 -18.29 16.25
C GLU A 481 9.98 -17.63 14.86
N PRO A 482 8.95 -17.58 13.99
CA PRO A 482 9.02 -16.86 12.72
C PRO A 482 9.33 -15.37 12.90
N VAL A 483 10.21 -14.83 12.06
CA VAL A 483 10.47 -13.39 12.07
C VAL A 483 9.31 -12.60 11.48
N ALA A 484 9.12 -11.36 11.93
CA ALA A 484 8.13 -10.46 11.33
C ALA A 484 8.57 -10.11 9.90
N ALA A 485 7.68 -10.30 8.92
CA ALA A 485 8.00 -10.16 7.51
C ALA A 485 8.51 -8.75 7.16
N GLY A 486 7.80 -7.71 7.58
CA GLY A 486 8.22 -6.32 7.36
C GLY A 486 9.53 -5.92 8.05
N LEU A 487 9.89 -6.57 9.16
CA LEU A 487 11.18 -6.39 9.82
C LEU A 487 12.30 -7.02 9.01
N PHE A 488 12.07 -8.24 8.50
CA PHE A 488 13.00 -8.95 7.63
C PHE A 488 13.26 -8.16 6.33
N ASP A 489 12.18 -7.73 5.66
CA ASP A 489 12.27 -6.94 4.42
C ASP A 489 13.07 -5.65 4.64
N PHE A 490 12.66 -4.83 5.63
CA PHE A 490 13.27 -3.54 5.91
C PHE A 490 14.74 -3.66 6.36
N ALA A 491 15.04 -4.59 7.26
CA ALA A 491 16.40 -4.76 7.77
C ALA A 491 17.36 -5.17 6.65
N LEU A 492 16.96 -6.08 5.76
CA LEU A 492 17.80 -6.55 4.67
C LEU A 492 17.92 -5.52 3.54
N SER A 493 16.82 -4.88 3.14
CA SER A 493 16.85 -3.81 2.12
C SER A 493 17.77 -2.67 2.57
N ALA A 494 17.68 -2.26 3.84
CA ALA A 494 18.50 -1.18 4.39
C ALA A 494 19.97 -1.61 4.56
N TRP A 495 20.23 -2.82 5.07
CA TRP A 495 21.59 -3.35 5.23
C TRP A 495 22.35 -3.39 3.90
N HIS A 496 21.70 -3.83 2.82
CA HIS A 496 22.30 -3.88 1.48
C HIS A 496 22.43 -2.50 0.82
N THR A 497 21.44 -1.61 0.96
CA THR A 497 21.31 -0.44 0.07
C THR A 497 21.34 0.93 0.73
N ALA A 498 20.97 1.09 2.01
CA ALA A 498 20.75 2.43 2.57
C ALA A 498 22.02 3.28 2.56
N ARG A 499 23.15 2.72 2.98
CA ARG A 499 24.45 3.37 2.87
C ARG A 499 24.82 3.73 1.43
N LYS A 500 24.62 2.81 0.49
CA LYS A 500 24.99 2.98 -0.92
C LYS A 500 24.14 4.05 -1.62
N LEU A 501 22.87 4.18 -1.24
CA LEU A 501 22.00 5.28 -1.68
C LEU A 501 22.51 6.62 -1.14
N VAL A 502 22.83 6.72 0.15
CA VAL A 502 23.41 7.94 0.76
C VAL A 502 24.76 8.31 0.13
N GLU A 503 25.62 7.33 -0.13
CA GLU A 503 26.91 7.49 -0.83
C GLU A 503 26.72 7.91 -2.32
N GLN A 504 25.56 7.63 -2.92
CA GLN A 504 25.12 8.14 -4.24
C GLN A 504 24.40 9.50 -4.17
N GLY A 505 24.18 10.09 -2.99
CA GLY A 505 23.40 11.31 -2.81
C GLY A 505 21.89 11.14 -2.98
N LYS A 506 21.37 9.92 -2.75
CA LYS A 506 19.94 9.54 -2.86
C LYS A 506 19.39 9.16 -1.48
N THR A 507 18.11 9.44 -1.25
CA THR A 507 17.43 9.11 0.02
C THR A 507 16.99 7.64 0.08
N PRO A 508 17.34 6.86 1.12
CA PRO A 508 16.73 5.56 1.39
C PRO A 508 15.26 5.74 1.78
N LYS A 509 14.34 5.46 0.85
CA LYS A 509 12.91 5.75 0.99
C LYS A 509 12.05 4.49 1.07
N TYR A 510 11.16 4.44 2.04
CA TYR A 510 10.28 3.30 2.30
C TYR A 510 8.79 3.66 2.38
N TYR A 511 7.95 2.64 2.20
CA TYR A 511 6.51 2.66 2.43
C TYR A 511 6.11 1.57 3.44
N VAL A 512 5.28 1.94 4.42
CA VAL A 512 4.72 1.02 5.44
C VAL A 512 3.20 0.87 5.25
N PRO A 513 2.71 -0.34 4.96
CA PRO A 513 1.29 -0.60 4.74
C PRO A 513 0.52 -1.04 6.00
N LYS A 514 -0.81 -1.00 5.89
CA LYS A 514 -1.80 -1.63 6.79
C LYS A 514 -1.56 -1.39 8.29
N CYS A 515 -1.09 -0.20 8.64
CA CYS A 515 -0.98 0.29 10.02
C CYS A 515 -2.39 0.54 10.60
N GLU A 516 -2.63 0.19 11.87
CA GLU A 516 -3.92 0.36 12.55
C GLU A 516 -3.85 1.22 13.84
N SER A 517 -2.66 1.68 14.26
CA SER A 517 -2.53 2.65 15.37
C SER A 517 -1.19 3.39 15.43
N HIS A 518 -1.16 4.52 16.12
CA HIS A 518 0.07 5.27 16.44
C HIS A 518 1.08 4.43 17.24
N LEU A 519 0.63 3.48 18.06
CA LEU A 519 1.52 2.56 18.80
C LEU A 519 2.31 1.62 17.87
N GLU A 520 1.74 1.26 16.71
CA GLU A 520 2.46 0.52 15.67
C GLU A 520 3.42 1.43 14.91
N ALA A 521 3.02 2.67 14.64
CA ALA A 521 3.90 3.68 14.07
C ALA A 521 5.14 3.92 14.96
N ARG A 522 4.97 3.92 16.29
CA ARG A 522 6.07 3.96 17.28
C ARG A 522 6.98 2.71 17.22
N TRP A 523 6.40 1.52 17.07
CA TRP A 523 7.17 0.27 16.90
C TRP A 523 8.03 0.32 15.63
N TRP A 524 7.46 0.82 14.52
CA TRP A 524 8.19 1.06 13.28
C TRP A 524 9.27 2.13 13.44
N ASN A 525 8.99 3.25 14.12
CA ASN A 525 10.00 4.29 14.40
C ASN A 525 11.22 3.72 15.16
N ARG A 526 10.97 2.83 16.15
CA ARG A 526 12.04 2.12 16.86
C ARG A 526 12.84 1.19 15.94
N LEU A 527 12.18 0.45 15.04
CA LEU A 527 12.84 -0.40 14.05
C LEU A 527 13.72 0.43 13.09
N PHE A 528 13.27 1.58 12.62
CA PHE A 528 14.05 2.45 11.74
C PHE A 528 15.36 2.87 12.39
N SER A 529 15.31 3.48 13.58
CA SER A 529 16.52 3.95 14.27
C SER A 529 17.46 2.82 14.70
N LEU A 530 16.94 1.62 15.01
CA LEU A 530 17.75 0.43 15.31
C LEU A 530 18.52 -0.09 14.09
N VAL A 531 17.95 0.02 12.90
CA VAL A 531 18.59 -0.36 11.64
C VAL A 531 19.59 0.71 11.20
N GLU A 532 19.24 2.00 11.33
CA GLU A 532 20.16 3.11 11.05
C GLU A 532 21.44 3.03 11.90
N ASP A 533 21.30 2.84 13.22
CA ASP A 533 22.41 2.56 14.13
C ASP A 533 23.24 1.34 13.67
N ALA A 534 22.57 0.25 13.30
CA ALA A 534 23.23 -0.97 12.84
C ALA A 534 24.02 -0.81 11.52
N VAL A 535 23.61 0.10 10.63
CA VAL A 535 24.32 0.40 9.39
C VAL A 535 25.22 1.64 9.49
N GLY A 536 25.29 2.29 10.66
CA GLY A 536 26.11 3.47 10.89
C GLY A 536 25.60 4.75 10.22
N LEU A 537 24.27 4.90 10.07
CA LEU A 537 23.62 6.11 9.58
C LEU A 537 23.01 6.95 10.73
N PRO A 538 22.96 8.28 10.63
CA PRO A 538 22.23 9.12 11.57
C PRO A 538 20.72 8.82 11.59
N VAL A 539 20.07 9.04 12.73
CA VAL A 539 18.61 8.87 12.86
C VAL A 539 17.86 9.82 11.93
N GLY A 540 16.88 9.31 11.19
CA GLY A 540 16.10 10.09 10.22
C GLY A 540 16.76 10.26 8.84
N THR A 541 17.82 9.49 8.56
CA THR A 541 18.42 9.38 7.22
C THR A 541 17.50 8.56 6.30
N VAL A 542 16.95 7.47 6.84
CA VAL A 542 15.86 6.71 6.25
C VAL A 542 14.61 7.56 6.31
N ARG A 543 13.94 7.72 5.15
CA ARG A 543 12.66 8.42 5.07
C ARG A 543 11.53 7.45 4.76
N VAL A 544 10.33 7.71 5.30
CA VAL A 544 9.19 6.80 5.21
C VAL A 544 7.90 7.50 4.75
N THR A 545 6.99 6.76 4.12
CA THR A 545 5.58 7.15 3.95
C THR A 545 4.72 6.07 4.59
N PHE A 546 3.68 6.44 5.34
CA PHE A 546 2.71 5.46 5.85
C PHE A 546 1.44 5.48 5.01
N LEU A 547 0.95 4.31 4.60
CA LEU A 547 -0.39 4.20 4.01
C LEU A 547 -1.41 4.26 5.15
N ILE A 548 -2.30 5.25 5.12
CA ILE A 548 -3.40 5.38 6.08
C ILE A 548 -4.61 4.62 5.52
N GLU A 549 -4.39 3.36 5.19
CA GLU A 549 -5.33 2.53 4.43
C GLU A 549 -6.21 1.65 5.32
N THR A 550 -6.33 2.00 6.61
CA THR A 550 -7.24 1.33 7.55
C THR A 550 -8.19 2.35 8.19
N LEU A 551 -9.40 1.90 8.55
CA LEU A 551 -10.37 2.76 9.22
C LEU A 551 -9.83 3.32 10.56
N PRO A 552 -9.17 2.54 11.44
CA PRO A 552 -8.64 3.07 12.70
C PRO A 552 -7.51 4.08 12.47
N ALA A 553 -6.61 3.83 11.52
CA ALA A 553 -5.53 4.77 11.20
C ALA A 553 -6.05 6.10 10.62
N ALA A 554 -7.22 6.13 9.96
CA ALA A 554 -7.81 7.38 9.48
C ALA A 554 -8.21 8.33 10.64
N PHE A 555 -8.61 7.79 11.79
CA PHE A 555 -8.79 8.57 13.02
C PHE A 555 -7.45 8.96 13.64
N GLU A 556 -6.52 8.00 13.81
CA GLU A 556 -5.21 8.18 14.45
C GLU A 556 -4.10 8.78 13.53
N CYS A 557 -4.42 9.38 12.37
CA CYS A 557 -3.39 9.68 11.35
C CYS A 557 -2.40 10.80 11.75
N GLU A 558 -2.82 11.72 12.61
CA GLU A 558 -2.02 12.83 13.15
C GLU A 558 -1.05 12.30 14.23
N GLU A 559 -1.54 11.40 15.07
CA GLU A 559 -0.75 10.64 16.04
C GLU A 559 0.23 9.68 15.35
N ILE A 560 -0.16 8.99 14.28
CA ILE A 560 0.73 8.16 13.46
C ILE A 560 1.87 8.98 12.87
N LEU A 561 1.59 10.15 12.28
CA LEU A 561 2.64 11.02 11.72
C LEU A 561 3.56 11.59 12.80
N TYR A 562 3.03 11.90 14.00
CA TYR A 562 3.82 12.36 15.14
C TYR A 562 4.80 11.31 15.66
N GLU A 563 4.38 10.04 15.75
CA GLU A 563 5.24 8.94 16.23
C GLU A 563 6.38 8.60 15.26
N ILE A 564 6.24 8.91 13.97
CA ILE A 564 7.29 8.71 12.94
C ILE A 564 8.02 9.99 12.52
N ARG A 565 7.72 11.13 13.16
CA ARG A 565 8.12 12.50 12.72
C ARG A 565 9.60 12.66 12.34
N GLU A 566 10.51 11.92 12.96
CA GLU A 566 11.94 11.94 12.67
C GLU A 566 12.28 11.38 11.27
N HIS A 567 11.62 10.28 10.87
CA HIS A 567 11.79 9.59 9.59
C HIS A 567 10.71 9.98 8.57
N ALA A 568 9.68 10.71 9.01
CA ALA A 568 8.51 11.05 8.21
C ALA A 568 8.85 11.77 6.90
N ALA A 569 8.22 11.33 5.82
CA ALA A 569 8.19 12.02 4.54
C ALA A 569 6.86 11.77 3.81
N GLY A 570 5.76 11.81 4.59
CA GLY A 570 4.38 11.82 4.10
C GLY A 570 3.48 10.71 4.62
N LEU A 571 2.21 10.82 4.25
CA LEU A 571 1.17 9.78 4.34
C LEU A 571 0.55 9.56 2.94
N ASN A 572 -0.15 8.44 2.75
CA ASN A 572 -0.83 8.10 1.48
C ASN A 572 -2.29 7.68 1.71
N VAL A 573 -3.19 8.02 0.76
CA VAL A 573 -4.58 7.54 0.73
C VAL A 573 -4.75 6.24 -0.06
N GLY A 574 -5.22 5.19 0.63
CA GLY A 574 -5.63 3.94 0.02
C GLY A 574 -7.11 3.98 -0.42
N ARG A 575 -7.47 3.17 -1.43
CA ARG A 575 -8.87 2.93 -1.82
C ARG A 575 -9.34 1.53 -1.44
N TRP A 576 -8.75 0.48 -2.00
CA TRP A 576 -9.22 -0.88 -1.79
C TRP A 576 -9.00 -1.37 -0.36
N ASP A 577 -7.78 -1.27 0.17
CA ASP A 577 -7.49 -1.58 1.58
C ASP A 577 -8.35 -0.74 2.54
N LYS A 578 -8.56 0.55 2.26
CA LYS A 578 -9.37 1.43 3.11
C LYS A 578 -10.83 0.96 3.20
N ILE A 579 -11.45 0.63 2.07
CA ILE A 579 -12.84 0.13 2.02
C ILE A 579 -12.92 -1.31 2.54
N PHE A 580 -11.89 -2.13 2.33
CA PHE A 580 -11.77 -3.47 2.93
C PHE A 580 -11.69 -3.37 4.46
N SER A 581 -10.90 -2.44 4.99
CA SER A 581 -10.80 -2.16 6.42
C SER A 581 -12.11 -1.57 6.98
N ASP A 582 -12.82 -0.74 6.22
CA ASP A 582 -14.15 -0.24 6.60
C ASP A 582 -15.12 -1.42 6.84
N ILE A 583 -15.12 -2.40 5.93
CA ILE A 583 -15.91 -3.65 6.08
C ILE A 583 -15.38 -4.52 7.22
N LYS A 584 -14.07 -4.77 7.29
CA LYS A 584 -13.42 -5.63 8.29
C LYS A 584 -13.74 -5.19 9.72
N VAL A 585 -13.62 -3.88 9.96
CA VAL A 585 -13.83 -3.27 11.27
C VAL A 585 -15.30 -3.25 11.64
N LEU A 586 -16.18 -2.85 10.72
CA LEU A 586 -17.62 -2.68 10.98
C LEU A 586 -18.44 -3.91 10.53
N LYS A 587 -17.83 -5.10 10.50
CA LYS A 587 -18.40 -6.31 9.88
C LYS A 587 -19.72 -6.77 10.50
N GLU A 588 -19.92 -6.51 11.80
CA GLU A 588 -21.15 -6.84 12.53
C GLU A 588 -22.20 -5.70 12.54
N HIS A 589 -21.93 -4.56 11.92
CA HIS A 589 -22.85 -3.39 11.92
C HIS A 589 -23.82 -3.45 10.73
N PRO A 590 -25.12 -3.76 10.93
CA PRO A 590 -26.10 -3.86 9.85
C PRO A 590 -26.44 -2.50 9.21
N ASP A 591 -26.15 -1.38 9.89
CA ASP A 591 -26.26 -0.02 9.35
C ASP A 591 -25.07 0.38 8.46
N ARG A 592 -24.01 -0.45 8.36
CA ARG A 592 -22.77 -0.16 7.63
C ARG A 592 -22.46 -1.15 6.51
N VAL A 593 -23.48 -1.81 5.98
CA VAL A 593 -23.37 -2.66 4.79
C VAL A 593 -23.11 -1.79 3.57
N LEU A 594 -21.97 -1.98 2.89
CA LEU A 594 -21.53 -1.08 1.82
C LEU A 594 -22.17 -1.40 0.45
N ALA A 595 -22.15 -0.39 -0.42
CA ALA A 595 -22.52 -0.45 -1.83
C ALA A 595 -21.42 -1.07 -2.71
N ASP A 596 -21.72 -1.42 -3.96
CA ASP A 596 -20.79 -1.96 -4.97
C ASP A 596 -19.42 -1.27 -4.92
N ARG A 597 -18.32 -2.02 -4.71
CA ARG A 597 -16.97 -1.43 -4.50
C ARG A 597 -16.55 -0.44 -5.60
N GLY A 598 -16.97 -0.69 -6.84
CA GLY A 598 -16.71 0.18 -7.98
C GLY A 598 -17.30 1.60 -7.82
N SER A 599 -18.46 1.72 -7.17
CA SER A 599 -19.18 2.98 -6.92
C SER A 599 -18.56 3.86 -5.83
N ILE A 600 -17.80 3.26 -4.90
CA ILE A 600 -17.21 3.96 -3.76
C ILE A 600 -15.88 4.60 -4.19
N SER A 601 -15.94 5.80 -4.77
CA SER A 601 -14.75 6.60 -5.12
C SER A 601 -14.37 7.60 -4.01
N LEU A 602 -13.26 8.32 -4.18
CA LEU A 602 -12.82 9.38 -3.25
C LEU A 602 -13.82 10.53 -3.10
N ASN A 603 -14.82 10.68 -3.99
CA ASN A 603 -15.85 11.71 -3.86
C ASN A 603 -16.99 11.36 -2.88
N ARG A 604 -17.04 10.13 -2.35
CA ARG A 604 -18.01 9.76 -1.30
C ARG A 604 -17.68 10.50 0.00
N PRO A 605 -18.67 10.97 0.78
CA PRO A 605 -18.42 11.95 1.86
C PRO A 605 -17.32 11.56 2.86
N TRP A 606 -17.34 10.34 3.38
CA TRP A 606 -16.34 9.88 4.35
C TRP A 606 -14.95 9.66 3.72
N MET A 607 -14.88 9.27 2.44
CA MET A 607 -13.63 9.12 1.69
C MET A 607 -12.99 10.48 1.39
N LEU A 608 -13.81 11.49 1.08
CA LEU A 608 -13.34 12.86 0.87
C LEU A 608 -12.88 13.51 2.18
N ASN A 609 -13.65 13.34 3.26
CA ASN A 609 -13.25 13.77 4.61
C ASN A 609 -11.93 13.13 5.05
N TYR A 610 -11.75 11.84 4.76
CA TYR A 610 -10.52 11.08 5.00
C TYR A 610 -9.32 11.67 4.22
N ALA A 611 -9.47 11.92 2.92
CA ALA A 611 -8.42 12.51 2.11
C ALA A 611 -8.06 13.93 2.56
N LEU A 612 -9.06 14.79 2.80
CA LEU A 612 -8.84 16.18 3.23
C LEU A 612 -8.26 16.28 4.65
N ARG A 613 -8.63 15.37 5.58
CA ARG A 613 -7.95 15.26 6.89
C ARG A 613 -6.48 14.87 6.70
N LEU A 614 -6.18 13.87 5.87
CA LEU A 614 -4.81 13.45 5.61
C LEU A 614 -3.96 14.57 5.00
N ILE A 615 -4.48 15.29 4.00
CA ILE A 615 -3.82 16.44 3.38
C ILE A 615 -3.55 17.53 4.44
N ARG A 616 -4.57 17.88 5.24
CA ARG A 616 -4.44 18.89 6.29
C ARG A 616 -3.40 18.54 7.35
N VAL A 617 -3.41 17.31 7.86
CA VAL A 617 -2.44 16.80 8.84
C VAL A 617 -1.03 16.85 8.25
N CYS A 618 -0.82 16.25 7.08
CA CYS A 618 0.47 16.24 6.41
C CYS A 618 1.04 17.65 6.22
N HIS A 619 0.25 18.56 5.63
CA HIS A 619 0.76 19.87 5.21
C HIS A 619 1.00 20.82 6.39
N ARG A 620 0.17 20.76 7.45
CA ARG A 620 0.46 21.44 8.74
C ARG A 620 1.86 21.06 9.24
N HIS A 621 2.16 19.76 9.26
CA HIS A 621 3.43 19.24 9.79
C HIS A 621 4.58 19.21 8.76
N GLY A 622 4.35 19.64 7.51
CA GLY A 622 5.37 19.72 6.45
C GLY A 622 5.68 18.41 5.71
N ALA A 623 4.85 17.38 5.91
CA ALA A 623 4.96 16.09 5.25
C ALA A 623 4.10 16.03 3.98
N PHE A 624 4.39 15.11 3.05
CA PHE A 624 3.62 14.92 1.82
C PHE A 624 2.26 14.26 2.05
N ALA A 625 1.24 14.63 1.29
CA ALA A 625 -0.06 13.98 1.20
C ALA A 625 -0.23 13.30 -0.17
N MET A 626 0.07 12.01 -0.25
CA MET A 626 0.03 11.26 -1.51
C MET A 626 -1.39 10.77 -1.84
N GLY A 627 -1.81 10.97 -3.09
CA GLY A 627 -3.05 10.50 -3.70
C GLY A 627 -3.07 8.99 -4.00
N GLY A 628 -4.22 8.49 -4.45
CA GLY A 628 -4.48 7.05 -4.60
C GLY A 628 -3.98 6.43 -5.90
N MET A 629 -4.42 5.20 -6.17
CA MET A 629 -4.00 4.39 -7.33
C MET A 629 -4.93 4.56 -8.56
N ALA A 630 -4.32 4.84 -9.73
CA ALA A 630 -4.93 4.61 -11.04
C ALA A 630 -4.50 3.22 -11.60
N ALA A 631 -5.30 2.19 -11.30
CA ALA A 631 -4.97 0.78 -11.51
C ALA A 631 -5.11 0.25 -12.96
N PHE A 632 -5.15 1.09 -14.00
CA PHE A 632 -5.45 0.62 -15.37
C PHE A 632 -4.27 -0.08 -16.04
N THR A 633 -4.55 -1.15 -16.81
CA THR A 633 -3.67 -1.64 -17.87
C THR A 633 -4.20 -1.18 -19.24
N PRO A 634 -3.35 -0.93 -20.26
CA PRO A 634 -3.82 -0.32 -21.51
C PRO A 634 -4.69 -1.30 -22.30
N GLY A 635 -5.97 -0.98 -22.48
CA GLY A 635 -6.93 -1.88 -23.12
C GLY A 635 -6.60 -2.18 -24.58
N ARG A 636 -7.06 -3.34 -25.07
CA ARG A 636 -6.71 -3.87 -26.41
C ARG A 636 -7.05 -2.89 -27.56
N SER A 637 -8.13 -2.09 -27.47
CA SER A 637 -8.50 -1.13 -28.52
C SER A 637 -7.98 0.30 -28.27
N PRO A 638 -7.70 1.09 -29.33
CA PRO A 638 -7.39 2.51 -29.21
C PRO A 638 -8.50 3.32 -28.49
N GLU A 639 -9.76 2.96 -28.70
CA GLU A 639 -10.95 3.61 -28.14
C GLU A 639 -10.96 3.46 -26.62
N ARG A 640 -10.71 2.23 -26.15
CA ARG A 640 -10.60 1.89 -24.73
C ARG A 640 -9.45 2.63 -24.06
N ARG A 641 -8.27 2.69 -24.71
CA ARG A 641 -7.14 3.46 -24.20
C ARG A 641 -7.45 4.96 -24.08
N ARG A 642 -8.16 5.56 -25.05
CA ARG A 642 -8.62 6.96 -24.98
C ARG A 642 -9.62 7.19 -23.84
N GLU A 643 -10.52 6.24 -23.58
CA GLU A 643 -11.41 6.28 -22.40
C GLU A 643 -10.63 6.22 -21.08
N GLN A 644 -9.71 5.26 -20.94
CA GLN A 644 -8.91 5.08 -19.73
C GLN A 644 -8.03 6.31 -19.46
N VAL A 645 -7.34 6.83 -20.48
CA VAL A 645 -6.50 8.04 -20.36
C VAL A 645 -7.33 9.24 -19.91
N ARG A 646 -8.52 9.46 -20.50
CA ARG A 646 -9.45 10.51 -20.07
C ARG A 646 -9.82 10.36 -18.60
N LYS A 647 -10.17 9.14 -18.16
CA LYS A 647 -10.52 8.86 -16.77
C LYS A 647 -9.35 9.05 -15.80
N VAL A 648 -8.14 8.61 -16.15
CA VAL A 648 -6.94 8.87 -15.33
C VAL A 648 -6.71 10.37 -15.17
N VAL A 649 -6.79 11.14 -16.25
CA VAL A 649 -6.63 12.61 -16.19
C VAL A 649 -7.74 13.27 -15.34
N GLU A 650 -8.97 12.76 -15.39
CA GLU A 650 -10.10 13.25 -14.58
C GLU A 650 -9.92 12.92 -13.08
N ASP A 651 -9.70 11.65 -12.73
CA ASP A 651 -9.48 11.18 -11.36
C ASP A 651 -8.23 11.87 -10.74
N LYS A 652 -7.16 12.09 -11.52
CA LYS A 652 -5.93 12.74 -11.03
C LYS A 652 -5.99 14.25 -10.96
N ARG A 653 -6.77 14.92 -11.81
CA ARG A 653 -7.07 16.35 -11.64
C ARG A 653 -7.90 16.60 -10.39
N PHE A 654 -8.79 15.68 -10.01
CA PHE A 654 -9.50 15.77 -8.74
C PHE A 654 -8.54 15.64 -7.54
N GLU A 655 -7.66 14.63 -7.53
CA GLU A 655 -6.65 14.47 -6.47
C GLU A 655 -5.74 15.70 -6.33
N ALA A 656 -5.26 16.25 -7.44
CA ALA A 656 -4.48 17.49 -7.44
C ALA A 656 -5.30 18.69 -6.92
N ALA A 657 -6.56 18.84 -7.36
CA ALA A 657 -7.40 19.98 -6.99
C ALA A 657 -7.80 20.02 -5.50
N ILE A 658 -7.86 18.86 -4.82
CA ILE A 658 -8.11 18.81 -3.36
C ILE A 658 -6.85 19.00 -2.51
N GLY A 659 -5.67 19.01 -3.14
CA GLY A 659 -4.40 19.36 -2.48
C GLY A 659 -3.39 18.23 -2.31
N HIS A 660 -3.51 17.07 -2.98
CA HIS A 660 -2.45 16.05 -2.93
C HIS A 660 -1.16 16.54 -3.62
N ASP A 661 0.02 16.13 -3.13
CA ASP A 661 1.31 16.45 -3.79
C ASP A 661 1.58 15.63 -5.05
N GLY A 662 0.93 14.47 -5.16
CA GLY A 662 1.15 13.49 -6.21
C GLY A 662 0.21 12.29 -6.10
N CYS A 663 0.39 11.29 -6.95
CA CYS A 663 -0.49 10.13 -7.05
C CYS A 663 0.22 8.85 -7.51
N TRP A 664 -0.51 7.73 -7.52
CA TRP A 664 -0.01 6.42 -7.96
C TRP A 664 -0.58 5.95 -9.30
N VAL A 665 0.24 5.22 -10.06
CA VAL A 665 -0.13 4.46 -11.27
C VAL A 665 0.44 3.04 -11.23
N SER A 666 -0.27 2.05 -11.79
CA SER A 666 0.18 0.64 -11.82
C SER A 666 0.87 0.20 -13.12
N HIS A 667 0.83 1.05 -14.16
CA HIS A 667 1.37 0.70 -15.48
C HIS A 667 2.03 1.91 -16.17
N PRO A 668 3.23 1.76 -16.79
CA PRO A 668 4.00 2.90 -17.31
C PRO A 668 3.25 3.80 -18.30
N TYR A 669 2.38 3.24 -19.14
CA TYR A 669 1.55 3.98 -20.10
C TYR A 669 0.72 5.14 -19.51
N PHE A 670 0.40 5.09 -18.21
CA PHE A 670 -0.39 6.13 -17.54
C PHE A 670 0.46 7.17 -16.80
N ILE A 671 1.81 7.06 -16.82
CA ILE A 671 2.74 8.05 -16.22
C ILE A 671 2.55 9.43 -16.86
N GLY A 672 2.65 9.54 -18.18
CA GLY A 672 2.47 10.82 -18.90
C GLY A 672 1.11 11.46 -18.65
N PRO A 673 -0.01 10.73 -18.82
CA PRO A 673 -1.36 11.19 -18.45
C PRO A 673 -1.50 11.67 -16.99
N ALA A 674 -0.89 10.97 -16.02
CA ALA A 674 -0.96 11.37 -14.61
C ALA A 674 -0.10 12.61 -14.31
N LEU A 675 1.11 12.71 -14.89
CA LEU A 675 1.96 13.90 -14.76
C LEU A 675 1.26 15.16 -15.31
N ALA A 676 0.48 15.03 -16.39
CA ALA A 676 -0.29 16.12 -16.97
C ALA A 676 -1.46 16.62 -16.09
N ALA A 677 -1.73 15.97 -14.94
CA ALA A 677 -2.68 16.43 -13.94
C ALA A 677 -2.03 17.19 -12.76
N PHE A 678 -0.71 17.04 -12.55
CA PHE A 678 0.04 17.62 -11.43
C PHE A 678 1.10 18.63 -11.94
N PRO A 679 0.76 19.93 -12.06
CA PRO A 679 1.64 20.92 -12.71
C PRO A 679 2.77 21.46 -11.82
N SER A 680 2.67 21.36 -10.50
CA SER A 680 3.73 21.72 -9.54
C SER A 680 4.44 20.48 -9.00
N ASP A 681 5.69 20.63 -8.56
CA ASP A 681 6.49 19.54 -8.00
C ASP A 681 5.90 18.96 -6.69
N ASN A 682 5.22 19.80 -5.90
CA ASN A 682 4.43 19.44 -4.72
C ASN A 682 3.36 20.53 -4.45
N GLN A 683 2.59 20.39 -3.37
CA GLN A 683 1.51 21.27 -2.92
C GLN A 683 1.50 21.51 -1.39
N LEU A 684 2.64 21.36 -0.70
CA LEU A 684 2.77 21.47 0.77
C LEU A 684 2.22 22.76 1.43
N GLY A 685 1.98 23.83 0.66
CA GLY A 685 1.34 25.07 1.12
C GLY A 685 -0.19 25.06 1.08
N VAL A 686 -0.82 24.04 0.47
CA VAL A 686 -2.27 23.92 0.31
C VAL A 686 -2.85 23.18 1.51
N ILE A 687 -3.31 23.90 2.53
CA ILE A 687 -3.85 23.32 3.77
C ILE A 687 -5.39 23.45 3.79
N PRO A 688 -6.16 22.35 3.74
CA PRO A 688 -7.61 22.36 3.92
C PRO A 688 -8.06 22.96 5.26
N GLY A 689 -9.29 23.45 5.35
CA GLY A 689 -9.82 24.19 6.50
C GLY A 689 -9.94 23.39 7.80
N PRO A 690 -10.09 24.07 8.96
CA PRO A 690 -10.16 23.44 10.29
C PRO A 690 -11.34 22.48 10.48
N GLU A 691 -12.37 22.56 9.64
CA GLU A 691 -13.43 21.55 9.56
C GLU A 691 -12.91 20.12 9.28
N TYR A 692 -11.70 19.99 8.71
CA TYR A 692 -11.02 18.71 8.48
C TYR A 692 -10.08 18.28 9.61
N ASP A 693 -10.00 19.00 10.75
CA ASP A 693 -9.28 18.51 11.93
C ASP A 693 -9.96 17.25 12.52
N ARG A 694 -11.30 17.22 12.65
CA ARG A 694 -12.06 16.05 13.18
C ARG A 694 -13.40 15.79 12.44
N PRO A 695 -13.40 15.54 11.12
CA PRO A 695 -14.61 15.26 10.34
C PRO A 695 -15.20 13.86 10.61
N ASP A 696 -16.37 13.54 10.05
CA ASP A 696 -16.88 12.15 10.09
C ASP A 696 -16.17 11.29 9.03
N LEU A 697 -15.59 10.17 9.50
CA LEU A 697 -14.84 9.21 8.70
C LEU A 697 -15.54 7.83 8.59
N LEU A 698 -16.67 7.65 9.28
CA LEU A 698 -17.39 6.38 9.26
C LEU A 698 -18.09 6.18 7.90
N PRO A 699 -18.03 4.97 7.32
CA PRO A 699 -18.59 4.72 6.00
C PRO A 699 -20.12 4.80 6.01
N LEU A 700 -20.69 5.24 4.88
CA LEU A 700 -22.13 5.42 4.70
C LEU A 700 -22.70 4.36 3.74
N PRO A 701 -23.87 3.77 4.05
CA PRO A 701 -24.40 2.59 3.37
C PRO A 701 -25.18 2.92 2.07
N GLU A 702 -25.16 4.15 1.55
CA GLU A 702 -25.86 4.45 0.29
C GLU A 702 -25.00 4.09 -0.94
N GLY A 703 -25.69 3.92 -2.07
CA GLY A 703 -25.13 3.47 -3.33
C GLY A 703 -25.80 2.18 -3.81
N PRO A 704 -25.51 1.76 -5.05
CA PRO A 704 -26.11 0.57 -5.64
C PRO A 704 -25.58 -0.71 -4.97
N ARG A 705 -26.40 -1.76 -4.95
CA ARG A 705 -25.99 -3.12 -4.59
C ARG A 705 -26.49 -4.07 -5.68
N THR A 706 -25.63 -4.39 -6.63
CA THR A 706 -26.05 -5.06 -7.86
C THR A 706 -25.53 -6.49 -7.99
N LEU A 707 -26.26 -7.28 -8.78
CA LEU A 707 -25.79 -8.59 -9.21
C LEU A 707 -24.50 -8.48 -10.05
N ASP A 708 -24.30 -7.37 -10.77
CA ASP A 708 -23.06 -7.12 -11.51
C ASP A 708 -21.87 -6.86 -10.58
N GLY A 709 -22.06 -6.10 -9.50
CA GLY A 709 -21.09 -5.92 -8.42
C GLY A 709 -20.66 -7.25 -7.80
N LEU A 710 -21.62 -8.15 -7.53
CA LEU A 710 -21.33 -9.52 -7.05
C LEU A 710 -20.53 -10.33 -8.10
N ARG A 711 -20.95 -10.32 -9.37
CA ARG A 711 -20.25 -11.00 -10.47
C ARG A 711 -18.82 -10.50 -10.63
N LYS A 712 -18.60 -9.18 -10.57
CA LYS A 712 -17.27 -8.58 -10.68
C LYS A 712 -16.37 -8.99 -9.52
N ASN A 713 -16.88 -9.02 -8.28
CA ASN A 713 -16.13 -9.50 -7.13
C ASN A 713 -15.72 -10.98 -7.31
N VAL A 714 -16.64 -11.83 -7.76
CA VAL A 714 -16.38 -13.25 -8.03
C VAL A 714 -15.38 -13.46 -9.18
N ARG A 715 -15.61 -12.86 -10.36
CA ARG A 715 -14.76 -12.99 -11.55
C ARG A 715 -13.31 -12.57 -11.28
N VAL A 716 -13.12 -11.43 -10.62
CA VAL A 716 -11.78 -10.95 -10.24
C VAL A 716 -11.16 -11.83 -9.15
N GLY A 717 -11.96 -12.36 -8.21
CA GLY A 717 -11.49 -13.31 -7.20
C GLY A 717 -10.91 -14.60 -7.81
N ILE A 718 -11.60 -15.17 -8.81
CA ILE A 718 -11.12 -16.34 -9.58
C ILE A 718 -9.80 -15.99 -10.30
N ALA A 719 -9.77 -14.87 -11.04
CA ALA A 719 -8.61 -14.48 -11.83
C ALA A 719 -7.38 -14.21 -10.95
N TYR A 720 -7.54 -13.51 -9.83
CA TYR A 720 -6.45 -13.23 -8.91
C TYR A 720 -5.86 -14.51 -8.32
N LEU A 721 -6.71 -15.45 -7.87
CA LEU A 721 -6.22 -16.70 -7.30
C LEU A 721 -5.53 -17.61 -8.32
N ARG A 722 -5.88 -17.52 -9.62
CA ARG A 722 -5.12 -18.15 -10.71
C ARG A 722 -3.72 -17.54 -10.88
N GLY A 723 -3.52 -16.26 -10.58
CA GLY A 723 -2.19 -15.66 -10.49
C GLY A 723 -1.45 -16.10 -9.23
N TRP A 724 -2.11 -15.98 -8.08
CA TRP A 724 -1.57 -16.25 -6.74
C TRP A 724 -1.09 -17.69 -6.57
N ASN A 725 -1.83 -18.66 -7.07
CA ASN A 725 -1.45 -20.08 -7.02
C ASN A 725 -0.15 -20.33 -7.80
N GLN A 726 0.08 -19.57 -8.89
CA GLN A 726 1.27 -19.60 -9.75
C GLN A 726 2.35 -18.56 -9.35
N ASP A 727 2.33 -18.10 -8.10
CA ASP A 727 3.31 -17.17 -7.49
C ASP A 727 3.36 -15.73 -8.04
N ILE A 728 2.29 -15.30 -8.71
CA ILE A 728 2.10 -13.93 -9.21
C ILE A 728 1.12 -13.18 -8.30
N GLY A 729 1.58 -12.12 -7.63
CA GLY A 729 0.75 -11.28 -6.74
C GLY A 729 0.08 -10.07 -7.41
N CYS A 730 0.40 -9.80 -8.68
CA CYS A 730 -0.05 -8.63 -9.43
C CYS A 730 -0.44 -9.09 -10.84
N ILE A 731 -1.74 -9.04 -11.16
CA ILE A 731 -2.28 -9.61 -12.41
C ILE A 731 -2.94 -8.55 -13.29
N ALA A 732 -2.73 -8.66 -14.60
CA ALA A 732 -3.47 -7.89 -15.59
C ALA A 732 -4.78 -8.62 -15.95
N TRP A 733 -5.93 -8.02 -15.66
CA TRP A 733 -7.25 -8.62 -15.91
C TRP A 733 -8.33 -7.56 -16.15
N ASP A 734 -9.23 -7.78 -17.12
CA ASP A 734 -10.33 -6.86 -17.50
C ASP A 734 -9.91 -5.37 -17.64
N ASP A 735 -8.76 -5.12 -18.28
CA ASP A 735 -8.06 -3.82 -18.44
C ASP A 735 -7.63 -3.12 -17.12
N LEU A 736 -7.50 -3.87 -16.03
CA LEU A 736 -6.95 -3.43 -14.73
C LEU A 736 -5.65 -4.19 -14.42
N MET A 737 -4.89 -3.67 -13.46
CA MET A 737 -3.84 -4.35 -12.73
C MET A 737 -4.35 -4.55 -11.30
N GLU A 738 -4.64 -5.79 -10.92
CA GLU A 738 -5.28 -6.12 -9.65
C GLU A 738 -4.26 -6.77 -8.69
N ASP A 739 -4.25 -6.29 -7.45
CA ASP A 739 -3.38 -6.68 -6.33
C ASP A 739 -4.17 -7.41 -5.21
N LEU A 740 -3.48 -7.79 -4.12
CA LEU A 740 -4.14 -8.48 -3.00
C LEU A 740 -5.25 -7.63 -2.37
N ALA A 741 -5.08 -6.31 -2.27
CA ALA A 741 -6.13 -5.40 -1.79
C ALA A 741 -7.43 -5.49 -2.62
N THR A 742 -7.35 -5.68 -3.95
CA THR A 742 -8.53 -5.96 -4.78
C THR A 742 -9.21 -7.29 -4.40
N LEU A 743 -8.45 -8.36 -4.15
CA LEU A 743 -9.03 -9.64 -3.71
C LEU A 743 -9.71 -9.48 -2.34
N GLU A 744 -9.05 -8.78 -1.42
CA GLU A 744 -9.53 -8.52 -0.07
C GLU A 744 -10.88 -7.78 -0.07
N ILE A 745 -11.01 -6.65 -0.79
CA ILE A 745 -12.32 -5.97 -0.90
C ILE A 745 -13.37 -6.83 -1.61
N SER A 746 -12.98 -7.66 -2.58
CA SER A 746 -13.91 -8.52 -3.33
C SER A 746 -14.49 -9.64 -2.46
N ARG A 747 -13.67 -10.30 -1.62
CA ARG A 747 -14.15 -11.29 -0.65
C ARG A 747 -14.92 -10.62 0.50
N ALA A 748 -14.44 -9.48 1.00
CA ALA A 748 -15.05 -8.78 2.13
C ALA A 748 -16.46 -8.27 1.82
N GLN A 749 -16.66 -7.67 0.64
CA GLN A 749 -17.98 -7.24 0.19
C GLN A 749 -18.95 -8.41 0.03
N THR A 750 -18.49 -9.51 -0.59
CA THR A 750 -19.30 -10.73 -0.75
C THR A 750 -19.68 -11.33 0.61
N TRP A 751 -18.72 -11.40 1.54
CA TRP A 751 -18.95 -11.87 2.90
C TRP A 751 -19.93 -10.96 3.68
N GLN A 752 -19.76 -9.63 3.61
CA GLN A 752 -20.64 -8.69 4.31
C GLN A 752 -22.09 -8.81 3.81
N TRP A 753 -22.28 -8.96 2.50
CA TRP A 753 -23.61 -9.15 1.93
C TRP A 753 -24.24 -10.50 2.31
N LEU A 754 -23.45 -11.57 2.41
CA LEU A 754 -23.88 -12.86 2.96
C LEU A 754 -24.24 -12.77 4.45
N ARG A 755 -23.38 -12.14 5.28
CA ARG A 755 -23.54 -11.98 6.74
C ARG A 755 -24.86 -11.31 7.11
N HIS A 756 -25.17 -10.20 6.43
CA HIS A 756 -26.39 -9.42 6.67
C HIS A 756 -27.57 -9.88 5.80
N GLY A 757 -27.36 -10.86 4.91
CA GLY A 757 -28.39 -11.41 4.01
C GLY A 757 -29.03 -10.32 3.14
N THR A 758 -28.17 -9.49 2.54
CA THR A 758 -28.47 -8.25 1.83
C THR A 758 -29.47 -8.44 0.69
N VAL A 759 -30.30 -7.43 0.42
CA VAL A 759 -31.15 -7.38 -0.77
C VAL A 759 -30.50 -6.47 -1.81
N LEU A 760 -30.35 -6.98 -3.03
CA LEU A 760 -29.82 -6.25 -4.19
C LEU A 760 -30.91 -5.34 -4.80
N ASP A 761 -30.50 -4.40 -5.65
CA ASP A 761 -31.38 -3.38 -6.24
C ASP A 761 -32.51 -3.96 -7.12
N ASP A 762 -32.36 -5.20 -7.60
CA ASP A 762 -33.38 -5.95 -8.35
C ASP A 762 -34.37 -6.73 -7.46
N GLY A 763 -34.18 -6.68 -6.13
CA GLY A 763 -34.95 -7.43 -5.13
C GLY A 763 -34.41 -8.83 -4.82
N THR A 764 -33.34 -9.28 -5.49
CA THR A 764 -32.69 -10.58 -5.20
C THR A 764 -32.00 -10.52 -3.85
N ARG A 765 -32.22 -11.53 -2.99
CA ARG A 765 -31.46 -11.67 -1.73
C ARG A 765 -30.12 -12.36 -1.97
N VAL A 766 -29.06 -11.82 -1.38
CA VAL A 766 -27.76 -12.46 -1.30
C VAL A 766 -27.81 -13.57 -0.24
N ASP A 767 -27.68 -14.80 -0.71
CA ASP A 767 -27.46 -16.00 0.09
C ASP A 767 -26.38 -16.87 -0.56
N ARG A 768 -26.03 -18.00 0.08
CA ARG A 768 -25.03 -18.92 -0.47
C ARG A 768 -25.43 -19.44 -1.85
N ALA A 769 -26.70 -19.78 -2.09
CA ALA A 769 -27.14 -20.33 -3.38
C ALA A 769 -27.09 -19.31 -4.53
N LEU A 770 -27.17 -18.00 -4.23
CA LEU A 770 -26.80 -16.96 -5.18
C LEU A 770 -25.30 -16.97 -5.48
N VAL A 771 -24.45 -16.93 -4.44
CA VAL A 771 -22.99 -16.80 -4.61
C VAL A 771 -22.38 -18.01 -5.31
N GLU A 772 -22.74 -19.24 -4.92
CA GLU A 772 -22.29 -20.47 -5.57
C GLU A 772 -22.66 -20.50 -7.06
N ARG A 773 -23.90 -20.08 -7.41
CA ARG A 773 -24.36 -19.98 -8.79
C ARG A 773 -23.57 -18.93 -9.58
N VAL A 774 -23.25 -17.79 -8.98
CA VAL A 774 -22.42 -16.76 -9.62
C VAL A 774 -21.00 -17.28 -9.86
N PHE A 775 -20.43 -18.10 -8.97
CA PHE A 775 -19.16 -18.80 -9.23
C PHE A 775 -19.24 -19.75 -10.43
N ASP A 776 -20.32 -20.54 -10.55
CA ASP A 776 -20.51 -21.45 -11.70
C ASP A 776 -20.68 -20.65 -13.02
N GLU A 777 -21.46 -19.58 -13.00
CA GLU A 777 -21.76 -18.74 -14.17
C GLU A 777 -20.54 -17.93 -14.65
N GLU A 778 -19.75 -17.32 -13.75
CA GLU A 778 -18.54 -16.59 -14.14
C GLU A 778 -17.40 -17.52 -14.55
N LEU A 779 -17.24 -18.70 -13.92
CA LEU A 779 -16.28 -19.71 -14.39
C LEU A 779 -16.63 -20.19 -15.81
N ALA A 780 -17.93 -20.42 -16.10
CA ALA A 780 -18.37 -20.81 -17.44
C ALA A 780 -18.06 -19.73 -18.51
N ARG A 781 -18.16 -18.44 -18.16
CA ARG A 781 -17.75 -17.33 -19.03
C ARG A 781 -16.24 -17.31 -19.27
N ILE A 782 -15.44 -17.44 -18.20
CA ILE A 782 -13.97 -17.48 -18.29
C ILE A 782 -13.53 -18.64 -19.22
N ARG A 783 -14.11 -19.84 -19.10
CA ARG A 783 -13.87 -20.95 -20.05
C ARG A 783 -14.16 -20.54 -21.49
N ALA A 784 -15.36 -20.04 -21.76
CA ALA A 784 -15.80 -19.66 -23.11
C ALA A 784 -15.04 -18.46 -23.70
N GLU A 785 -14.30 -17.70 -22.87
CA GLU A 785 -13.34 -16.67 -23.27
C GLU A 785 -11.98 -17.30 -23.60
N LEU A 786 -11.43 -18.17 -22.73
CA LEU A 786 -10.17 -18.89 -22.97
C LEU A 786 -10.24 -19.80 -24.20
N GLU A 787 -11.33 -20.55 -24.37
CA GLU A 787 -11.59 -21.41 -25.54
C GLU A 787 -11.62 -20.62 -26.86
N ARG A 788 -12.01 -19.33 -26.80
CA ARG A 788 -12.08 -18.42 -27.94
C ARG A 788 -10.73 -17.78 -28.24
N ASP A 789 -10.05 -17.25 -27.22
CA ASP A 789 -8.74 -16.60 -27.38
C ASP A 789 -7.63 -17.63 -27.71
N SER A 790 -7.81 -18.91 -27.38
CA SER A 790 -6.83 -19.98 -27.70
C SER A 790 -6.88 -20.49 -29.15
N GLY A 791 -7.98 -20.28 -29.89
CA GLY A 791 -8.17 -20.76 -31.27
C GLY A 791 -8.37 -22.28 -31.42
N ASP A 792 -7.58 -23.10 -30.72
CA ASP A 792 -7.73 -24.55 -30.61
C ASP A 792 -7.84 -24.98 -29.14
N ALA A 793 -9.08 -25.10 -28.65
CA ALA A 793 -9.40 -25.62 -27.32
C ALA A 793 -8.99 -27.10 -27.12
N SER A 794 -8.51 -27.79 -28.15
CA SER A 794 -7.95 -29.15 -28.06
C SER A 794 -6.43 -29.20 -27.84
N GLY A 795 -5.74 -28.06 -27.72
CA GLY A 795 -4.35 -27.99 -27.26
C GLY A 795 -4.17 -28.28 -25.77
N ASP A 796 -3.04 -28.90 -25.39
CA ASP A 796 -2.74 -29.21 -23.97
C ASP A 796 -2.55 -27.95 -23.11
N ALA A 797 -1.99 -26.88 -23.68
CA ALA A 797 -1.82 -25.61 -22.98
C ALA A 797 -3.16 -24.96 -22.62
N ALA A 798 -4.15 -24.98 -23.53
CA ALA A 798 -5.49 -24.46 -23.29
C ALA A 798 -6.21 -25.27 -22.19
N ARG A 799 -6.10 -26.61 -22.21
CA ARG A 799 -6.63 -27.49 -21.16
C ARG A 799 -6.05 -27.19 -19.78
N GLU A 800 -4.72 -27.09 -19.67
CA GLU A 800 -4.03 -26.82 -18.41
C GLU A 800 -4.34 -25.41 -17.89
N GLU A 801 -4.47 -24.41 -18.77
CA GLU A 801 -4.87 -23.06 -18.37
C GLU A 801 -6.32 -23.02 -17.88
N ILE A 802 -7.27 -23.64 -18.59
CA ILE A 802 -8.66 -23.80 -18.14
C ILE A 802 -8.70 -24.47 -16.76
N ARG A 803 -7.93 -25.55 -16.56
CA ARG A 803 -7.83 -26.27 -15.28
C ARG A 803 -7.32 -25.37 -14.14
N ARG A 804 -6.37 -24.48 -14.38
CA ARG A 804 -5.91 -23.51 -13.36
C ARG A 804 -7.01 -22.54 -12.94
N PHE A 805 -7.88 -22.14 -13.87
CA PHE A 805 -9.07 -21.35 -13.55
C PHE A 805 -10.15 -22.16 -12.80
N GLU A 806 -10.31 -23.47 -13.07
CA GLU A 806 -11.14 -24.37 -12.23
C GLU A 806 -10.60 -24.43 -10.80
N GLU A 807 -9.30 -24.71 -10.67
CA GLU A 807 -8.61 -24.85 -9.40
C GLU A 807 -8.63 -23.56 -8.58
N ALA A 808 -8.44 -22.40 -9.22
CA ALA A 808 -8.59 -21.09 -8.59
C ALA A 808 -10.04 -20.73 -8.22
N ALA A 809 -11.03 -21.15 -9.02
CA ALA A 809 -12.44 -20.93 -8.69
C ALA A 809 -12.90 -21.78 -7.49
N GLU A 810 -12.33 -22.96 -7.30
CA GLU A 810 -12.53 -23.79 -6.11
C GLU A 810 -11.97 -23.10 -4.85
N ASP A 811 -10.76 -22.53 -4.93
CA ASP A 811 -10.14 -21.76 -3.85
C ASP A 811 -10.96 -20.49 -3.53
N ALA A 812 -11.32 -19.73 -4.56
CA ALA A 812 -12.09 -18.49 -4.45
C ALA A 812 -13.46 -18.74 -3.81
N ARG A 813 -14.16 -19.80 -4.21
CA ARG A 813 -15.45 -20.23 -3.65
C ARG A 813 -15.37 -20.55 -2.16
N HIS A 814 -14.27 -21.19 -1.74
CA HIS A 814 -14.02 -21.42 -0.31
C HIS A 814 -13.83 -20.10 0.44
N ILE A 815 -12.92 -19.24 -0.05
CA ILE A 815 -12.52 -17.97 0.57
C ILE A 815 -13.65 -16.93 0.63
N PHE A 816 -14.51 -16.86 -0.39
CA PHE A 816 -15.62 -15.89 -0.45
C PHE A 816 -16.82 -16.31 0.39
N THR A 817 -16.84 -17.53 0.92
CA THR A 817 -17.97 -18.10 1.66
C THR A 817 -17.58 -18.65 3.04
N GLU A 818 -16.46 -18.16 3.59
CA GLU A 818 -15.96 -18.46 4.93
C GLU A 818 -17.02 -18.12 6.00
N PRO A 819 -17.30 -19.01 6.98
CA PRO A 819 -18.32 -18.75 8.02
C PRO A 819 -17.88 -17.68 9.02
N VAL A 820 -16.57 -17.49 9.17
CA VAL A 820 -15.92 -16.48 10.02
C VAL A 820 -15.04 -15.63 9.11
N PHE A 821 -15.07 -14.30 9.25
CA PHE A 821 -14.26 -13.41 8.43
C PHE A 821 -12.85 -13.28 9.00
N ARG A 822 -11.87 -13.97 8.42
CA ARG A 822 -10.46 -13.80 8.83
C ARG A 822 -9.94 -12.39 8.50
N PRO A 823 -9.19 -11.72 9.41
CA PRO A 823 -8.81 -10.30 9.26
C PRO A 823 -7.99 -9.96 8.02
N PHE A 824 -7.21 -10.92 7.51
CA PHE A 824 -6.48 -10.87 6.24
C PHE A 824 -6.49 -12.29 5.65
N LEU A 825 -6.39 -12.42 4.33
CA LEU A 825 -6.24 -13.70 3.66
C LEU A 825 -4.90 -14.36 4.01
N THR A 826 -3.85 -13.56 4.13
CA THR A 826 -2.46 -13.97 4.32
C THR A 826 -1.91 -13.40 5.62
N CYS A 827 -1.49 -14.27 6.55
CA CYS A 827 -0.79 -13.86 7.77
C CYS A 827 0.67 -14.35 7.83
N ARG A 828 1.14 -15.05 6.80
CA ARG A 828 2.51 -15.60 6.73
C ARG A 828 2.94 -15.91 5.29
N SER A 829 4.24 -16.03 5.06
CA SER A 829 4.82 -16.53 3.81
C SER A 829 4.65 -18.04 3.62
N ASP A 830 4.75 -18.50 2.37
CA ASP A 830 4.85 -19.92 2.03
C ASP A 830 6.20 -20.50 2.48
N LEU A 831 6.20 -21.68 3.10
CA LEU A 831 7.44 -22.44 3.34
C LEU A 831 8.05 -22.89 1.99
N ALA A 832 9.35 -22.64 1.81
CA ALA A 832 10.09 -23.01 0.61
C ALA A 832 9.97 -24.52 0.31
N GLY A 833 9.84 -24.87 -0.97
CA GLY A 833 9.67 -26.26 -1.41
C GLY A 833 8.28 -26.87 -1.14
N THR A 834 7.32 -26.12 -0.60
CA THR A 834 5.94 -26.60 -0.40
C THR A 834 5.20 -26.71 -1.75
N PRO A 835 4.71 -27.89 -2.15
CA PRO A 835 3.99 -28.07 -3.41
C PRO A 835 2.71 -27.23 -3.47
N GLU A 836 2.33 -26.76 -4.66
CA GLU A 836 1.15 -25.92 -4.88
C GLU A 836 -0.14 -26.50 -4.27
N ALA A 837 -0.38 -27.80 -4.39
CA ALA A 837 -1.55 -28.46 -3.79
C ALA A 837 -1.55 -28.42 -2.24
N GLU A 838 -0.39 -28.49 -1.59
CA GLU A 838 -0.26 -28.32 -0.13
C GLU A 838 -0.52 -26.86 0.25
N ARG A 839 0.01 -25.91 -0.52
CA ARG A 839 -0.21 -24.45 -0.31
C ARG A 839 -1.68 -24.07 -0.45
N ARG A 840 -2.34 -24.52 -1.52
CA ARG A 840 -3.78 -24.33 -1.74
C ARG A 840 -4.62 -24.96 -0.63
N ARG A 841 -4.25 -26.16 -0.14
CA ARG A 841 -4.93 -26.77 1.01
C ARG A 841 -4.74 -25.95 2.29
N VAL A 842 -3.54 -25.44 2.57
CA VAL A 842 -3.28 -24.56 3.73
C VAL A 842 -4.06 -23.24 3.62
N LEU A 843 -4.10 -22.62 2.43
CA LEU A 843 -4.84 -21.38 2.17
C LEU A 843 -6.34 -21.53 2.48
N ARG A 844 -6.93 -22.71 2.23
CA ARG A 844 -8.30 -23.07 2.66
C ARG A 844 -8.37 -23.37 4.16
N GLU A 845 -7.49 -24.24 4.68
CA GLU A 845 -7.50 -24.67 6.09
C GLU A 845 -7.35 -23.52 7.10
N GLU A 846 -6.65 -22.44 6.75
CA GLU A 846 -6.50 -21.28 7.65
C GLU A 846 -7.85 -20.61 7.99
N ALA A 847 -8.84 -20.67 7.08
CA ALA A 847 -10.20 -20.19 7.32
C ALA A 847 -10.99 -21.00 8.35
N ALA A 848 -10.51 -22.21 8.70
CA ALA A 848 -11.10 -23.07 9.72
C ALA A 848 -10.32 -23.05 11.05
N ARG A 849 -9.29 -22.19 11.15
CA ARG A 849 -8.40 -22.05 12.32
C ARG A 849 -8.38 -20.62 12.89
N THR A 850 -9.16 -19.71 12.31
CA THR A 850 -9.36 -18.32 12.73
C THR A 850 -10.80 -18.10 13.19
#